data_AF-A0A6J1PQQ1-F1
#
_entry.id   AF-A0A6J1PQQ1-F1
#
_cell.length_a   1.000
_cell.length_b   1.000
_cell.length_c   1.000
_cell.angle_alpha   90.00
_cell.angle_beta   90.00
_cell.angle_gamma   90.00
#
_symmetry.space_group_name_H-M   'P 1'
#
loop_
_entity.id
_entity.type
_entity.pdbx_description
1 polymer ?
#
loop_
_entity_poly.entity_id
_entity_poly.type
_entity_poly.pdbx_seq_one_letter_code
_entity_poly.pdbx_strand_id
1 'polypeptide(L)'
;MTDKEKGLANLKRKRATIKTQLTKFNTYLGGFVVNKETLAQLRIRLEKIEQLWNSYSDVQEQIEGLATRHHTRAIFSLKPIEKESSSQLRNLTDCLKQHLEALKALNTSENASKGESEKGAEKKVEEIKSVPAANSVVTCASKSTSSEILLSTAWVHIVDRKGKLHNARALLDNGATLNFITSDLLNKLDLEPKKVEGRVTGFQRNTTFTREMVTATVKSKLSKYSETLTFTVIDQITSRIPGNRVEVSQLQIPESISLSQLADPTFNVPQKVDMLLGATVFWSILQQGRIQLSNEQPVFQKTSLGWILGGKLTLIGTNRTSRICCTITNGDLNEQLERFWEIERCELERNLTPEEVACEKHFESTTYRDENGRFVVSLPLKGEIKSLGDSEYNAMKSLKSMERRFAKDPILHQRYLDFLQEYESMGHMELVPENQEDPDVVYYLPHHGVTRKESDTTKLRVVFNASCRTSSGVSLNDLLIVGPETQPELSDHLLRLRQDDYVLTADIVKMFRQIKIAPRDRALLRILWRKNIQAPIRKKQLTTVTYGTASAAYQAKRCLKQLAIDNAKAYPDAAKSIEEDFYMDDWGTGSKSVKRLQQRKQEVTQILASAGMELQKWHSNASELLPSSEREVPLTSREETKTLGIRWNPQEDTFIFKVAIPAGPCRSKRSILSVIAQIYDPMGLIGPVVVKAKLFMRRLWKLSIDWDDKIPVELMLEWNSYKERLEAMEEIKIPRQAVTREAVQIEMHGFCDASQSAYGACIYLCSIDAKGNKTARLLTSKSRIAPLKILSIPRLELCSAVLLAKLACKVRKALTLQIHKYLYWTNASIVIHWIRGDPDKHKVFVANRVTIIQGLTRQDEWRHVRTKSNPADIILWGIDPRELPKSEMWWSGPPWLRASSDQWPNDVIKEIPEELQEKSRRTVLVTVQEDEENLLERFSSLSKLRRIVAYCYRFVENCRKQASQRRFGPLKVEELTAANTALVKMAQRQAFAREIWDKGNKGKVSRNSRILSLNPFVDEGGVLRVRGRLMNAALSYDQRFPIILPAKHPFSTLLIIEMHYKNLHAVSCKDSGNVGRESMLPSFSLDKNGKKHCTILTSRIVVILLKAKPFKAGRMLRARKFELSREKGGSTSGKRADRAAQEGTKKAGVSRWTVAM
;
A
#
# COMPACT_ATOMS: atom_id res chain seq x y z
N MET A 1 26.82 -49.22 -22.66
CA MET A 1 26.05 -48.49 -21.63
C MET A 1 26.88 -48.42 -20.37
N THR A 2 27.18 -47.22 -19.89
CA THR A 2 27.90 -47.02 -18.61
C THR A 2 27.02 -47.48 -17.43
N ASP A 3 27.60 -47.87 -16.29
CA ASP A 3 26.83 -48.35 -15.11
C ASP A 3 25.75 -47.36 -14.64
N LYS A 4 25.93 -46.07 -14.93
CA LYS A 4 24.94 -45.01 -14.64
C LYS A 4 23.71 -45.06 -15.54
N GLU A 5 23.86 -45.44 -16.80
CA GLU A 5 22.74 -45.58 -17.74
C GLU A 5 21.88 -46.82 -17.42
N LYS A 6 22.51 -47.90 -16.94
CA LYS A 6 21.79 -49.08 -16.41
C LYS A 6 20.97 -48.74 -15.16
N GLY A 7 21.51 -47.92 -14.25
CA GLY A 7 20.81 -47.46 -13.05
C GLY A 7 19.56 -46.63 -13.36
N LEU A 8 19.64 -45.68 -14.29
CA LEU A 8 18.50 -44.84 -14.69
C LEU A 8 17.40 -45.64 -15.40
N ALA A 9 17.78 -46.61 -16.24
CA ALA A 9 16.81 -47.49 -16.92
C ALA A 9 16.04 -48.37 -15.93
N ASN A 10 16.71 -48.89 -14.90
CA ASN A 10 16.07 -49.68 -13.84
C ASN A 10 15.09 -48.85 -12.99
N LEU A 11 15.46 -47.62 -12.62
CA LEU A 11 14.56 -46.71 -11.89
C LEU A 11 13.31 -46.37 -12.72
N LYS A 12 13.47 -46.10 -14.02
CA LYS A 12 12.34 -45.85 -14.92
C LYS A 12 11.39 -47.05 -15.04
N ARG A 13 11.93 -48.28 -15.09
CA ARG A 13 11.11 -49.51 -15.06
C ARG A 13 10.35 -49.66 -13.74
N LYS A 14 11.03 -49.46 -12.60
CA LYS A 14 10.41 -49.54 -11.27
C LYS A 14 9.27 -48.53 -11.11
N ARG A 15 9.46 -47.29 -11.60
CA ARG A 15 8.41 -46.26 -11.65
C ARG A 15 7.20 -46.69 -12.48
N ALA A 16 7.44 -47.30 -13.65
CA ALA A 16 6.36 -47.76 -14.52
C ALA A 16 5.51 -48.85 -13.84
N THR A 17 6.15 -49.80 -13.15
CA THR A 17 5.44 -50.86 -12.41
C THR A 17 4.55 -50.30 -11.30
N ILE A 18 5.05 -49.35 -10.51
CA ILE A 18 4.28 -48.72 -9.42
C ILE A 18 3.11 -47.91 -10.00
N LYS A 19 3.33 -47.18 -11.10
CA LYS A 19 2.28 -46.43 -11.79
C LYS A 19 1.14 -47.35 -12.27
N THR A 20 1.46 -48.53 -12.80
CA THR A 20 0.46 -49.51 -13.22
C THR A 20 -0.38 -50.01 -12.05
N GLN A 21 0.22 -50.22 -10.87
CA GLN A 21 -0.52 -50.62 -9.66
C GLN A 21 -1.45 -49.53 -9.14
N LEU A 22 -1.01 -48.26 -9.12
CA LEU A 22 -1.85 -47.11 -8.78
C LEU A 22 -3.03 -46.95 -9.76
N THR A 23 -2.78 -47.16 -11.05
CA THR A 23 -3.83 -47.06 -12.08
C THR A 23 -4.90 -48.13 -11.90
N LYS A 24 -4.52 -49.37 -11.55
CA LYS A 24 -5.47 -50.46 -11.25
C LYS A 24 -6.38 -50.13 -10.06
N PHE A 25 -5.88 -49.42 -9.06
CA PHE A 25 -6.73 -48.98 -7.94
C PHE A 25 -7.70 -47.87 -8.34
N ASN A 26 -7.27 -46.91 -9.16
CA ASN A 26 -8.17 -45.88 -9.67
C ASN A 26 -9.32 -46.49 -10.48
N THR A 27 -9.04 -47.51 -11.29
CA THR A 27 -10.08 -48.28 -12.00
C THR A 27 -11.03 -49.00 -11.05
N TYR A 28 -10.53 -49.51 -9.91
CA TYR A 28 -11.36 -50.14 -8.88
C TYR A 28 -12.32 -49.15 -8.20
N LEU A 29 -11.89 -47.92 -7.93
CA LEU A 29 -12.76 -46.86 -7.39
C LEU A 29 -13.88 -46.47 -8.35
N GLY A 30 -13.62 -46.50 -9.66
CA GLY A 30 -14.58 -46.13 -10.69
C GLY A 30 -15.82 -47.03 -10.78
N GLY A 31 -15.79 -48.22 -10.17
CA GLY A 31 -16.91 -49.19 -10.16
C GLY A 31 -17.41 -49.58 -8.77
N PHE A 32 -17.09 -48.81 -7.73
CA PHE A 32 -17.28 -49.22 -6.34
C PHE A 32 -18.69 -48.89 -5.78
N VAL A 33 -19.39 -49.88 -5.20
CA VAL A 33 -20.70 -49.73 -4.52
C VAL A 33 -20.56 -50.08 -3.04
N VAL A 34 -21.11 -49.25 -2.14
CA VAL A 34 -20.79 -49.28 -0.70
C VAL A 34 -21.69 -50.23 0.08
N ASN A 35 -21.10 -51.20 0.79
CA ASN A 35 -21.74 -52.04 1.82
C ASN A 35 -20.75 -52.37 2.98
N LYS A 36 -21.26 -52.87 4.13
CA LYS A 36 -20.47 -52.96 5.38
C LYS A 36 -19.20 -53.82 5.28
N GLU A 37 -19.21 -54.86 4.44
CA GLU A 37 -18.02 -55.72 4.21
C GLU A 37 -16.98 -55.06 3.29
N THR A 38 -17.38 -54.21 2.35
CA THR A 38 -16.47 -53.55 1.40
C THR A 38 -15.76 -52.33 1.99
N LEU A 39 -16.31 -51.71 3.05
CA LEU A 39 -15.68 -50.62 3.80
C LEU A 39 -14.38 -51.04 4.51
N ALA A 40 -14.33 -52.26 5.04
CA ALA A 40 -13.12 -52.80 5.67
C ALA A 40 -12.01 -53.07 4.63
N GLN A 41 -12.38 -53.61 3.46
CA GLN A 41 -11.45 -53.83 2.35
C GLN A 41 -10.91 -52.52 1.76
N LEU A 42 -11.73 -51.47 1.71
CA LEU A 42 -11.33 -50.13 1.27
C LEU A 42 -10.23 -49.55 2.17
N ARG A 43 -10.39 -49.63 3.50
CA ARG A 43 -9.40 -49.11 4.46
C ARG A 43 -8.03 -49.76 4.28
N ILE A 44 -7.99 -51.09 4.16
CA ILE A 44 -6.74 -51.85 3.94
C ILE A 44 -6.09 -51.48 2.60
N ARG A 45 -6.89 -51.25 1.55
CA ARG A 45 -6.35 -50.84 0.25
C ARG A 45 -5.87 -49.40 0.24
N LEU A 46 -6.49 -48.51 1.04
CA LEU A 46 -6.07 -47.12 1.19
C LEU A 46 -4.67 -47.00 1.78
N GLU A 47 -4.38 -47.76 2.85
CA GLU A 47 -3.03 -47.82 3.44
C GLU A 47 -1.97 -48.33 2.44
N LYS A 48 -2.32 -49.34 1.64
CA LYS A 48 -1.41 -49.86 0.59
C LYS A 48 -1.12 -48.83 -0.51
N ILE A 49 -2.02 -47.90 -0.77
CA ILE A 49 -1.81 -46.86 -1.79
C ILE A 49 -0.91 -45.75 -1.29
N GLU A 50 -1.04 -45.34 -0.04
CA GLU A 50 -0.11 -44.38 0.55
C GLU A 50 1.32 -44.93 0.48
N GLN A 51 1.51 -46.22 0.77
CA GLN A 51 2.81 -46.89 0.62
C GLN A 51 3.30 -46.90 -0.84
N LEU A 52 2.44 -47.22 -1.80
CA LEU A 52 2.79 -47.22 -3.23
C LEU A 52 3.09 -45.81 -3.75
N TRP A 53 2.37 -44.80 -3.28
CA TRP A 53 2.57 -43.40 -3.66
C TRP A 53 3.90 -42.87 -3.13
N ASN A 54 4.21 -43.16 -1.86
CA ASN A 54 5.51 -42.79 -1.28
C ASN A 54 6.66 -43.47 -2.05
N SER A 55 6.53 -44.76 -2.38
CA SER A 55 7.53 -45.46 -3.19
C SER A 55 7.66 -44.89 -4.62
N TYR A 56 6.56 -44.43 -5.23
CA TYR A 56 6.60 -43.73 -6.51
C TYR A 56 7.37 -42.41 -6.41
N SER A 57 7.08 -41.62 -5.38
CA SER A 57 7.73 -40.33 -5.12
C SER A 57 9.24 -40.51 -4.94
N ASP A 58 9.68 -41.47 -4.13
CA ASP A 58 11.10 -41.75 -3.90
C ASP A 58 11.83 -42.13 -5.19
N VAL A 59 11.23 -43.00 -6.02
CA VAL A 59 11.84 -43.41 -7.30
C VAL A 59 11.89 -42.24 -8.28
N GLN A 60 10.88 -41.36 -8.27
CA GLN A 60 10.83 -40.18 -9.12
C GLN A 60 11.90 -39.15 -8.72
N GLU A 61 12.08 -38.90 -7.43
CA GLU A 61 13.11 -37.99 -6.90
C GLU A 61 14.52 -38.48 -7.25
N GLN A 62 14.77 -39.80 -7.20
CA GLN A 62 16.06 -40.37 -7.62
C GLN A 62 16.34 -40.18 -9.12
N ILE A 63 15.30 -40.25 -9.97
CA ILE A 63 15.43 -40.01 -11.42
C ILE A 63 15.74 -38.53 -11.68
N GLU A 64 15.02 -37.63 -11.04
CA GLU A 64 15.20 -36.17 -11.18
C GLU A 64 16.57 -35.74 -10.67
N GLY A 65 17.01 -36.23 -9.51
CA GLY A 65 18.34 -35.95 -8.96
C GLY A 65 19.51 -36.44 -9.82
N LEU A 66 19.33 -37.49 -10.63
CA LEU A 66 20.32 -37.94 -11.62
C LEU A 66 20.34 -37.05 -12.86
N ALA A 67 19.17 -36.61 -13.34
CA ALA A 67 19.05 -35.70 -14.49
C ALA A 67 19.63 -34.30 -14.17
N THR A 68 19.36 -33.77 -12.98
CA THR A 68 19.90 -32.49 -12.50
C THR A 68 21.43 -32.52 -12.44
N ARG A 69 22.02 -33.60 -11.92
CA ARG A 69 23.49 -33.77 -11.90
C ARG A 69 24.10 -33.84 -13.30
N HIS A 70 23.42 -34.49 -14.25
CA HIS A 70 23.88 -34.57 -15.63
C HIS A 70 23.94 -33.19 -16.31
N HIS A 71 22.84 -32.42 -16.26
CA HIS A 71 22.79 -31.09 -16.90
C HIS A 71 23.73 -30.08 -16.22
N THR A 72 23.84 -30.13 -14.89
CA THR A 72 24.78 -29.29 -14.15
C THR A 72 26.22 -29.57 -14.57
N ARG A 73 26.61 -30.84 -14.65
CA ARG A 73 27.97 -31.22 -15.09
C ARG A 73 28.24 -30.83 -16.54
N ALA A 74 27.26 -30.95 -17.43
CA ALA A 74 27.40 -30.55 -18.83
C ALA A 74 27.71 -29.04 -18.97
N ILE A 75 27.02 -28.19 -18.21
CA ILE A 75 27.27 -26.73 -18.18
C ILE A 75 28.69 -26.42 -17.70
N PHE A 76 29.14 -27.04 -16.61
CA PHE A 76 30.50 -26.81 -16.08
C PHE A 76 31.62 -27.45 -16.93
N SER A 77 31.27 -28.27 -17.92
CA SER A 77 32.24 -28.90 -18.83
C SER A 77 32.32 -28.19 -20.19
N LEU A 78 31.64 -27.05 -20.38
CA LEU A 78 31.71 -26.27 -21.62
C LEU A 78 33.10 -25.64 -21.78
N LYS A 79 33.71 -25.84 -22.96
CA LYS A 79 35.05 -25.34 -23.25
C LYS A 79 35.07 -23.81 -23.42
N PRO A 80 36.10 -23.09 -22.93
CA PRO A 80 36.24 -21.65 -23.16
C PRO A 80 36.37 -21.32 -24.66
N ILE A 81 35.75 -20.23 -25.11
CA ILE A 81 35.93 -19.72 -26.47
C ILE A 81 37.23 -18.91 -26.54
N GLU A 82 38.21 -19.38 -27.30
CA GLU A 82 39.54 -18.74 -27.39
C GLU A 82 39.62 -17.61 -28.43
N LYS A 83 38.66 -17.52 -29.37
CA LYS A 83 38.53 -16.42 -30.34
C LYS A 83 37.05 -16.08 -30.58
N GLU A 84 36.68 -14.80 -30.47
CA GLU A 84 35.29 -14.34 -30.62
C GLU A 84 34.83 -14.43 -32.08
N SER A 85 34.04 -15.46 -32.40
CA SER A 85 33.21 -15.51 -33.61
C SER A 85 31.73 -15.54 -33.24
N SER A 86 30.90 -14.84 -34.01
CA SER A 86 29.46 -14.73 -33.75
C SER A 86 28.73 -16.07 -33.80
N SER A 87 29.23 -17.04 -34.56
CA SER A 87 28.67 -18.39 -34.64
C SER A 87 29.00 -19.23 -33.41
N GLN A 88 30.24 -19.18 -32.90
CA GLN A 88 30.63 -19.92 -31.70
C GLN A 88 29.94 -19.37 -30.44
N LEU A 89 29.75 -18.05 -30.37
CA LEU A 89 28.99 -17.42 -29.28
C LEU A 89 27.51 -17.82 -29.32
N ARG A 90 26.88 -17.89 -30.50
CA ARG A 90 25.50 -18.39 -30.62
C ARG A 90 25.38 -19.85 -30.19
N ASN A 91 26.24 -20.73 -30.69
CA ASN A 91 26.19 -22.14 -30.32
C ASN A 91 26.40 -22.38 -28.82
N LEU A 92 27.32 -21.64 -28.17
CA LEU A 92 27.50 -21.72 -26.72
C LEU A 92 26.25 -21.21 -25.99
N THR A 93 25.66 -20.11 -26.46
CA THR A 93 24.45 -19.52 -25.87
C THR A 93 23.26 -20.46 -25.98
N ASP A 94 23.08 -21.12 -27.12
CA ASP A 94 21.97 -22.04 -27.36
C ASP A 94 22.15 -23.33 -26.54
N CYS A 95 23.37 -23.87 -26.44
CA CYS A 95 23.66 -25.03 -25.59
C CYS A 95 23.44 -24.72 -24.09
N LEU A 96 23.86 -23.54 -23.63
CA LEU A 96 23.59 -23.07 -22.27
C LEU A 96 22.09 -22.89 -22.00
N LYS A 97 21.36 -22.28 -22.94
CA LYS A 97 19.90 -22.13 -22.84
C LYS A 97 19.21 -23.48 -22.71
N GLN A 98 19.57 -24.45 -23.55
CA GLN A 98 18.95 -25.78 -23.53
C GLN A 98 19.14 -26.50 -22.19
N HIS A 99 20.35 -26.47 -21.62
CA HIS A 99 20.59 -27.08 -20.30
C HIS A 99 19.98 -26.29 -19.14
N LEU A 100 19.92 -24.96 -19.21
CA LEU A 100 19.23 -24.14 -18.21
C LEU A 100 17.71 -24.36 -18.24
N GLU A 101 17.10 -24.49 -19.42
CA GLU A 101 15.68 -24.78 -19.56
C GLU A 101 15.33 -26.18 -19.04
N ALA A 102 16.16 -27.18 -19.32
CA ALA A 102 16.00 -28.52 -18.76
C ALA A 102 16.09 -28.53 -17.22
N LEU A 103 17.02 -27.78 -16.63
CA LEU A 103 17.12 -27.62 -15.17
C LEU A 103 15.93 -26.86 -14.56
N LYS A 104 15.41 -25.83 -15.26
CA LYS A 104 14.19 -25.13 -14.84
C LYS A 104 12.98 -26.05 -14.84
N ALA A 105 12.85 -26.90 -15.85
CA ALA A 105 11.76 -27.88 -15.95
C ALA A 105 11.81 -28.92 -14.80
N LEU A 106 13.00 -29.37 -14.41
CA LEU A 106 13.21 -30.26 -13.26
C LEU A 106 12.93 -29.55 -11.92
N ASN A 107 13.27 -28.26 -11.78
CA ASN A 107 12.90 -27.50 -10.57
C ASN A 107 11.40 -27.17 -10.49
N THR A 108 10.67 -27.16 -11.60
CA THR A 108 9.20 -26.99 -11.57
C THR A 108 8.46 -28.25 -11.11
N SER A 109 9.02 -29.46 -11.25
CA SER A 109 8.42 -30.67 -10.65
C SER A 109 8.60 -30.73 -9.14
N GLU A 110 9.75 -30.30 -8.60
CA GLU A 110 9.98 -30.17 -7.14
C GLU A 110 9.11 -29.06 -6.50
N ASN A 111 8.82 -27.97 -7.22
CA ASN A 111 7.98 -26.87 -6.71
C ASN A 111 6.46 -27.13 -6.87
N ALA A 112 6.03 -28.11 -7.67
CA ALA A 112 4.63 -28.50 -7.77
C ALA A 112 4.16 -29.36 -6.58
N SER A 113 5.07 -30.04 -5.86
CA SER A 113 4.77 -30.78 -4.63
C SER A 113 4.96 -29.98 -3.34
N LYS A 114 5.59 -28.79 -3.42
CA LYS A 114 5.75 -27.84 -2.32
C LYS A 114 5.47 -26.41 -2.79
N GLY A 115 4.19 -26.04 -2.80
CA GLY A 115 3.75 -24.64 -2.75
C GLY A 115 3.32 -24.04 -4.08
N GLU A 116 2.04 -24.17 -4.39
CA GLU A 116 1.35 -23.12 -5.14
C GLU A 116 1.17 -21.90 -4.22
N SER A 117 2.06 -20.91 -4.35
CA SER A 117 1.65 -19.56 -4.74
C SER A 117 2.82 -18.56 -4.78
N GLU A 118 2.83 -17.82 -5.89
CA GLU A 118 3.48 -16.53 -6.15
C GLU A 118 4.97 -16.50 -6.53
N LYS A 119 5.22 -16.25 -7.83
CA LYS A 119 5.84 -14.97 -8.25
C LYS A 119 5.78 -14.70 -9.76
N GLY A 120 5.36 -13.47 -10.07
CA GLY A 120 5.67 -12.70 -11.27
C GLY A 120 4.89 -11.37 -11.18
N ALA A 121 5.46 -10.17 -11.24
CA ALA A 121 6.80 -9.73 -11.59
C ALA A 121 7.04 -8.29 -11.07
N GLU A 122 8.30 -7.96 -10.78
CA GLU A 122 8.78 -6.58 -10.63
C GLU A 122 9.36 -6.09 -11.98
N LYS A 123 8.99 -4.86 -12.38
CA LYS A 123 9.80 -4.02 -13.28
C LYS A 123 9.81 -2.57 -12.77
N LYS A 124 10.95 -1.92 -13.01
CA LYS A 124 11.52 -0.71 -12.42
C LYS A 124 10.66 0.56 -12.51
N VAL A 125 10.80 1.40 -11.48
CA VAL A 125 10.20 2.72 -11.29
C VAL A 125 11.26 3.80 -11.56
N GLU A 126 10.90 4.81 -12.36
CA GLU A 126 11.51 6.14 -12.37
C GLU A 126 10.60 7.11 -11.58
N GLU A 127 11.23 8.02 -10.83
CA GLU A 127 10.60 8.98 -9.92
C GLU A 127 9.94 10.15 -10.66
N ILE A 128 8.65 10.44 -10.38
CA ILE A 128 8.05 11.76 -10.63
C ILE A 128 7.15 12.17 -9.45
N LYS A 129 7.28 13.45 -9.07
CA LYS A 129 6.67 14.16 -7.93
C LYS A 129 5.13 14.13 -7.96
N SER A 130 4.53 14.02 -6.77
CA SER A 130 3.09 13.85 -6.53
C SER A 130 2.27 15.14 -6.64
N VAL A 131 1.24 15.12 -7.48
CA VAL A 131 0.00 15.93 -7.40
C VAL A 131 -1.17 14.94 -7.51
N PRO A 132 -2.25 15.03 -6.70
CA PRO A 132 -3.28 14.00 -6.65
C PRO A 132 -4.16 14.03 -7.91
N ALA A 133 -4.07 13.00 -8.75
CA ALA A 133 -4.98 12.76 -9.87
C ALA A 133 -6.12 11.81 -9.43
N ALA A 134 -7.35 12.10 -9.89
CA ALA A 134 -8.53 11.28 -9.67
C ALA A 134 -8.39 9.93 -10.38
N ASN A 135 -8.65 8.83 -9.68
CA ASN A 135 -8.58 7.47 -10.23
C ASN A 135 -9.79 7.17 -11.13
N SER A 136 -9.60 7.14 -12.46
CA SER A 136 -10.57 6.56 -13.40
C SER A 136 -10.23 5.10 -13.69
N VAL A 137 -11.10 4.15 -13.30
CA VAL A 137 -10.99 2.72 -13.65
C VAL A 137 -11.96 2.37 -14.78
N VAL A 138 -11.43 1.88 -15.91
CA VAL A 138 -12.21 1.43 -17.07
C VAL A 138 -12.69 -0.01 -16.85
N THR A 139 -14.00 -0.25 -16.87
CA THR A 139 -14.56 -1.63 -16.89
C THR A 139 -14.89 -2.03 -18.34
N CYS A 140 -14.36 -3.16 -18.80
CA CYS A 140 -14.67 -3.74 -20.12
C CYS A 140 -15.69 -4.87 -19.94
N ALA A 141 -16.89 -4.75 -20.51
CA ALA A 141 -17.84 -5.86 -20.56
C ALA A 141 -17.51 -6.79 -21.74
N SER A 142 -17.19 -8.06 -21.49
CA SER A 142 -17.09 -9.08 -22.53
C SER A 142 -18.40 -9.87 -22.62
N LYS A 143 -19.15 -9.69 -23.71
CA LYS A 143 -20.28 -10.55 -24.06
C LYS A 143 -19.89 -11.36 -25.30
N SER A 144 -20.07 -12.67 -25.27
CA SER A 144 -19.88 -13.53 -26.44
C SER A 144 -21.09 -13.37 -27.37
N THR A 145 -21.03 -12.37 -28.25
CA THR A 145 -21.98 -12.22 -29.36
C THR A 145 -21.23 -12.42 -30.68
N SER A 146 -21.82 -13.18 -31.60
CA SER A 146 -21.29 -13.44 -32.95
C SER A 146 -21.29 -12.21 -33.89
N SER A 147 -21.78 -11.06 -33.41
CA SER A 147 -21.82 -9.79 -34.14
C SER A 147 -20.96 -8.72 -33.49
N GLU A 148 -20.09 -8.07 -34.27
CA GLU A 148 -19.29 -6.90 -33.89
C GLU A 148 -19.99 -5.62 -34.43
N ILE A 149 -19.91 -4.51 -33.71
CA ILE A 149 -20.49 -3.22 -34.15
C ILE A 149 -19.33 -2.30 -34.54
N LEU A 150 -19.35 -1.80 -35.77
CA LEU A 150 -18.40 -0.80 -36.24
C LEU A 150 -18.91 0.59 -35.90
N LEU A 151 -18.05 1.38 -35.25
CA LEU A 151 -18.28 2.80 -34.96
C LEU A 151 -17.67 3.66 -36.07
N SER A 152 -18.32 4.79 -36.36
CA SER A 152 -17.88 5.68 -37.43
C SER A 152 -16.69 6.54 -37.02
N THR A 153 -15.57 6.35 -37.73
CA THR A 153 -14.32 7.10 -37.53
C THR A 153 -13.91 7.85 -38.79
N ALA A 154 -13.13 8.92 -38.62
CA ALA A 154 -12.61 9.74 -39.71
C ALA A 154 -11.18 10.22 -39.40
N TRP A 155 -10.31 10.29 -40.39
CA TRP A 155 -9.04 10.99 -40.31
C TRP A 155 -9.22 12.44 -40.72
N VAL A 156 -8.83 13.36 -39.85
CA VAL A 156 -8.93 14.81 -40.08
C VAL A 156 -7.58 15.48 -39.90
N HIS A 157 -7.44 16.65 -40.50
CA HIS A 157 -6.32 17.55 -40.23
C HIS A 157 -6.71 18.55 -39.14
N ILE A 158 -5.84 18.75 -38.17
CA ILE A 158 -6.00 19.79 -37.15
C ILE A 158 -4.81 20.75 -37.22
N VAL A 159 -5.10 22.04 -37.08
CA VAL A 159 -4.11 23.11 -37.18
C VAL A 159 -3.46 23.34 -35.82
N ASP A 160 -2.13 23.33 -35.77
CA ASP A 160 -1.36 23.68 -34.56
C ASP A 160 -1.20 25.22 -34.39
N ARG A 161 -0.58 25.64 -33.27
CA ARG A 161 -0.34 27.06 -32.98
C ARG A 161 0.45 27.80 -34.07
N LYS A 162 1.27 27.09 -34.84
CA LYS A 162 2.13 27.64 -35.91
C LYS A 162 1.48 27.54 -37.30
N GLY A 163 0.21 27.11 -37.38
CA GLY A 163 -0.51 26.96 -38.64
C GLY A 163 -0.22 25.66 -39.39
N LYS A 164 0.55 24.74 -38.82
CA LYS A 164 0.91 23.46 -39.47
C LYS A 164 -0.19 22.42 -39.24
N LEU A 165 -0.46 21.61 -40.26
CA LEU A 165 -1.48 20.57 -40.24
C LEU A 165 -0.93 19.27 -39.63
N HIS A 166 -1.67 18.71 -38.68
CA HIS A 166 -1.39 17.40 -38.07
C HIS A 166 -2.53 16.43 -38.36
N ASN A 167 -2.21 15.15 -38.53
CA ASN A 167 -3.23 14.11 -38.68
C ASN A 167 -3.75 13.70 -37.31
N ALA A 168 -5.07 13.65 -37.17
CA ALA A 168 -5.73 13.14 -35.97
C ALA A 168 -6.90 12.23 -36.35
N ARG A 169 -7.08 11.15 -35.60
CA ARG A 169 -8.19 10.23 -35.80
C ARG A 169 -9.36 10.65 -34.92
N ALA A 170 -10.49 10.98 -35.55
CA ALA A 170 -11.71 11.43 -34.92
C ALA A 170 -12.75 10.28 -34.82
N LEU A 171 -13.41 10.18 -33.68
CA LEU A 171 -14.64 9.41 -33.52
C LEU A 171 -15.85 10.33 -33.70
N LEU A 172 -16.80 9.90 -34.52
CA LEU A 172 -18.02 10.65 -34.82
C LEU A 172 -19.16 10.11 -33.94
N ASP A 173 -19.61 10.91 -32.97
CA ASP A 173 -20.61 10.49 -31.99
C ASP A 173 -21.81 11.44 -31.98
N ASN A 174 -22.96 10.94 -32.43
CA ASN A 174 -24.21 11.69 -32.46
C ASN A 174 -24.91 11.79 -31.09
N GLY A 175 -24.42 11.06 -30.07
CA GLY A 175 -24.91 11.11 -28.69
C GLY A 175 -24.12 12.08 -27.79
N ALA A 176 -22.96 12.56 -28.23
CA ALA A 176 -22.15 13.51 -27.48
C ALA A 176 -22.57 14.96 -27.75
N THR A 177 -22.86 15.73 -26.70
CA THR A 177 -23.22 17.16 -26.82
C THR A 177 -22.00 18.08 -26.94
N LEU A 178 -20.82 17.59 -26.56
CA LEU A 178 -19.55 18.33 -26.57
C LEU A 178 -18.53 17.62 -27.46
N ASN A 179 -17.55 18.38 -27.96
CA ASN A 179 -16.38 17.83 -28.63
C ASN A 179 -15.25 17.61 -27.63
N PHE A 180 -14.45 16.55 -27.82
CA PHE A 180 -13.35 16.23 -26.93
C PHE A 180 -12.02 16.12 -27.67
N ILE A 181 -10.94 16.52 -27.00
CA ILE A 181 -9.57 16.35 -27.48
C ILE A 181 -8.73 15.69 -26.39
N THR A 182 -7.82 14.80 -26.79
CA THR A 182 -6.91 14.16 -25.84
C THR A 182 -5.80 15.11 -25.37
N SER A 183 -5.42 15.02 -24.10
CA SER A 183 -4.26 15.75 -23.53
C SER A 183 -2.97 15.47 -24.35
N ASP A 184 -2.81 14.24 -24.83
CA ASP A 184 -1.71 13.82 -25.70
C ASP A 184 -1.68 14.57 -27.04
N LEU A 185 -2.84 14.77 -27.69
CA LEU A 185 -2.92 15.52 -28.94
C LEU A 185 -2.74 17.02 -28.69
N LEU A 186 -3.32 17.55 -27.62
CA LEU A 186 -3.15 18.96 -27.22
C LEU A 186 -1.67 19.32 -27.06
N ASN A 187 -0.92 18.50 -26.32
CA ASN A 187 0.51 18.69 -26.10
C ASN A 187 1.33 18.65 -27.41
N LYS A 188 0.89 17.85 -28.39
CA LYS A 188 1.54 17.80 -29.72
C LYS A 188 1.26 19.04 -30.57
N LEU A 189 0.09 19.64 -30.40
CA LEU A 189 -0.33 20.83 -31.14
C LEU A 189 0.15 22.14 -30.52
N ASP A 190 0.70 22.08 -29.29
CA ASP A 190 1.22 23.24 -28.54
C ASP A 190 0.19 24.39 -28.46
N LEU A 191 -1.10 24.03 -28.36
CA LEU A 191 -2.21 24.97 -28.22
C LEU A 191 -2.41 25.29 -26.73
N GLU A 192 -2.62 26.56 -26.41
CA GLU A 192 -2.85 26.99 -25.02
C GLU A 192 -4.32 26.74 -24.63
N PRO A 193 -4.60 25.86 -23.65
CA PRO A 193 -5.95 25.65 -23.16
C PRO A 193 -6.37 26.80 -22.23
N LYS A 194 -7.66 27.16 -22.27
CA LYS A 194 -8.29 28.03 -21.30
C LYS A 194 -8.78 27.19 -20.12
N LYS A 195 -8.42 27.60 -18.91
CA LYS A 195 -8.91 26.97 -17.68
C LYS A 195 -10.38 27.30 -17.48
N VAL A 196 -11.23 26.28 -17.58
CA VAL A 196 -12.67 26.40 -17.36
C VAL A 196 -13.12 25.15 -16.64
N GLU A 197 -13.75 25.33 -15.48
CA GLU A 197 -14.34 24.23 -14.74
C GLU A 197 -15.64 23.80 -15.42
N GLY A 198 -15.60 22.62 -16.02
CA GLY A 198 -16.71 22.00 -16.73
C GLY A 198 -17.02 20.63 -16.15
N ARG A 199 -18.29 20.24 -16.27
CA ARG A 199 -18.78 18.94 -15.81
C ARG A 199 -19.35 18.17 -16.99
N VAL A 200 -18.72 17.05 -17.34
CA VAL A 200 -19.18 16.16 -18.41
C VAL A 200 -19.94 15.00 -17.79
N THR A 201 -21.22 14.84 -18.14
CA THR A 201 -22.07 13.77 -17.61
C THR A 201 -22.34 12.74 -18.70
N GLY A 202 -21.94 11.48 -18.47
CA GLY A 202 -22.19 10.35 -19.35
C GLY A 202 -23.40 9.51 -18.93
N PHE A 203 -23.54 8.33 -19.56
CA PHE A 203 -24.62 7.38 -19.30
C PHE A 203 -24.66 6.98 -17.80
N GLN A 204 -25.86 6.82 -17.24
CA GLN A 204 -26.11 6.60 -15.79
C GLN A 204 -25.64 7.71 -14.81
N ARG A 205 -25.45 8.95 -15.27
CA ARG A 205 -25.00 10.12 -14.47
C ARG A 205 -23.53 10.06 -14.00
N ASN A 206 -22.70 9.24 -14.63
CA ASN A 206 -21.27 9.27 -14.39
C ASN A 206 -20.70 10.63 -14.79
N THR A 207 -19.97 11.27 -13.88
CA THR A 207 -19.55 12.66 -14.04
C THR A 207 -18.04 12.77 -14.06
N THR A 208 -17.47 13.26 -15.15
CA THR A 208 -16.04 13.60 -15.25
C THR A 208 -15.88 15.11 -15.15
N PHE A 209 -14.98 15.56 -14.27
CA PHE A 209 -14.63 16.98 -14.17
C PHE A 209 -13.53 17.30 -15.16
N THR A 210 -13.78 18.28 -16.00
CA THR A 210 -12.83 18.77 -16.99
C THR A 210 -12.43 20.18 -16.60
N ARG A 211 -11.14 20.49 -16.61
CA ARG A 211 -10.62 21.78 -16.11
C ARG A 211 -10.17 22.71 -17.23
N GLU A 212 -10.20 22.23 -18.47
CA GLU A 212 -9.54 22.88 -19.61
C GLU A 212 -10.38 22.72 -20.88
N MET A 213 -10.47 23.81 -21.65
CA MET A 213 -11.05 23.84 -22.99
C MET A 213 -10.09 24.52 -23.97
N VAL A 214 -10.09 24.09 -25.21
CA VAL A 214 -9.27 24.66 -26.28
C VAL A 214 -10.10 24.85 -27.54
N THR A 215 -9.80 25.87 -28.33
CA THR A 215 -10.43 26.08 -29.63
C THR A 215 -9.43 25.71 -30.72
N ALA A 216 -9.83 24.86 -31.68
CA ALA A 216 -8.97 24.41 -32.76
C ALA A 216 -9.75 24.23 -34.07
N THR A 217 -9.08 24.43 -35.21
CA THR A 217 -9.68 24.27 -36.54
C THR A 217 -9.42 22.87 -37.08
N VAL A 218 -10.50 22.17 -37.43
CA VAL A 218 -10.51 20.84 -38.05
C VAL A 218 -10.79 20.97 -39.54
N LYS A 219 -9.99 20.27 -40.36
CA LYS A 219 -10.09 20.25 -41.83
C LYS A 219 -10.23 18.82 -42.32
N SER A 220 -11.04 18.62 -43.35
CA SER A 220 -11.14 17.34 -44.05
C SER A 220 -9.85 17.02 -44.80
N LYS A 221 -9.53 15.73 -44.94
CA LYS A 221 -8.44 15.26 -45.81
C LYS A 221 -8.87 15.09 -47.26
N LEU A 222 -10.19 14.95 -47.49
CA LEU A 222 -10.76 14.54 -48.78
C LEU A 222 -11.62 15.63 -49.43
N SER A 223 -12.07 16.62 -48.66
CA SER A 223 -12.89 17.72 -49.15
C SER A 223 -12.37 19.09 -48.68
N LYS A 224 -13.02 20.16 -49.13
CA LYS A 224 -12.73 21.54 -48.68
C LYS A 224 -13.34 21.89 -47.31
N TYR A 225 -13.94 20.93 -46.61
CA TYR A 225 -14.57 21.17 -45.31
C TYR A 225 -13.54 21.61 -44.27
N SER A 226 -13.84 22.70 -43.56
CA SER A 226 -13.01 23.31 -42.51
C SER A 226 -13.92 23.98 -41.50
N GLU A 227 -13.77 23.64 -40.21
CA GLU A 227 -14.59 24.21 -39.14
C GLU A 227 -13.76 24.43 -37.87
N THR A 228 -14.01 25.54 -37.19
CA THR A 228 -13.33 25.88 -35.92
C THR A 228 -14.22 25.49 -34.76
N LEU A 229 -13.73 24.57 -33.93
CA LEU A 229 -14.50 23.92 -32.88
C LEU A 229 -13.87 24.17 -31.52
N THR A 230 -14.71 24.22 -30.48
CA THR A 230 -14.25 24.20 -29.10
C THR A 230 -14.28 22.77 -28.57
N PHE A 231 -13.16 22.34 -27.99
CA PHE A 231 -12.92 21.03 -27.46
C PHE A 231 -12.69 21.09 -25.95
N THR A 232 -13.31 20.15 -25.24
CA THR A 232 -12.99 19.89 -23.85
C THR A 232 -11.83 18.91 -23.76
N VAL A 233 -10.84 19.21 -22.93
CA VAL A 233 -9.61 18.41 -22.80
C VAL A 233 -9.85 17.25 -21.83
N ILE A 234 -9.51 16.04 -22.27
CA ILE A 234 -9.59 14.80 -21.46
C ILE A 234 -8.38 13.90 -21.72
N ASP A 235 -8.01 13.05 -20.76
CA ASP A 235 -6.80 12.21 -20.91
C ASP A 235 -6.99 11.08 -21.93
N GLN A 236 -8.20 10.52 -22.02
CA GLN A 236 -8.51 9.44 -22.95
C GLN A 236 -9.99 9.45 -23.33
N ILE A 237 -10.28 9.35 -24.63
CA ILE A 237 -11.67 9.29 -25.15
C ILE A 237 -12.24 7.88 -25.05
N THR A 238 -11.50 6.87 -25.55
CA THR A 238 -11.95 5.48 -25.61
C THR A 238 -10.75 4.52 -25.74
N SER A 239 -11.00 3.21 -25.64
CA SER A 239 -10.00 2.18 -25.98
C SER A 239 -9.69 2.17 -27.48
N ARG A 240 -8.82 1.26 -27.95
CA ARG A 240 -8.60 1.11 -29.40
C ARG A 240 -9.89 0.66 -30.09
N ILE A 241 -10.26 1.34 -31.18
CA ILE A 241 -11.44 1.02 -32.00
C ILE A 241 -10.97 0.77 -33.45
N PRO A 242 -11.39 -0.32 -34.10
CA PRO A 242 -12.15 -1.45 -33.54
C PRO A 242 -11.34 -2.20 -32.48
N GLY A 243 -12.02 -2.96 -31.62
CA GLY A 243 -11.36 -3.72 -30.55
C GLY A 243 -10.47 -4.85 -31.08
N ASN A 244 -10.82 -5.40 -32.24
CA ASN A 244 -10.06 -6.42 -32.97
C ASN A 244 -9.91 -6.01 -34.44
N ARG A 245 -8.96 -6.62 -35.15
CA ARG A 245 -8.77 -6.39 -36.59
C ARG A 245 -9.91 -7.05 -37.37
N VAL A 246 -10.55 -6.29 -38.25
CA VAL A 246 -11.61 -6.77 -39.15
C VAL A 246 -11.00 -7.14 -40.51
N GLU A 247 -11.32 -8.32 -41.01
CA GLU A 247 -10.90 -8.76 -42.34
C GLU A 247 -11.76 -8.10 -43.42
N VAL A 248 -11.14 -7.28 -44.27
CA VAL A 248 -11.83 -6.50 -45.31
C VAL A 248 -12.42 -7.40 -46.39
N SER A 249 -11.90 -8.62 -46.58
CA SER A 249 -12.45 -9.63 -47.50
C SER A 249 -13.88 -10.07 -47.17
N GLN A 250 -14.35 -9.81 -45.95
CA GLN A 250 -15.71 -10.15 -45.48
C GLN A 250 -16.69 -8.97 -45.63
N LEU A 251 -16.21 -7.80 -46.05
CA LEU A 251 -17.02 -6.62 -46.36
C LEU A 251 -17.26 -6.56 -47.86
N GLN A 252 -18.53 -6.56 -48.27
CA GLN A 252 -18.89 -6.20 -49.63
C GLN A 252 -18.79 -4.68 -49.75
N ILE A 253 -17.64 -4.15 -50.14
CA ILE A 253 -17.54 -2.71 -50.45
C ILE A 253 -18.15 -2.53 -51.85
N PRO A 254 -19.14 -1.63 -52.04
CA PRO A 254 -19.68 -1.36 -53.37
C PRO A 254 -18.55 -0.98 -54.33
N GLU A 255 -18.55 -1.51 -55.57
CA GLU A 255 -17.55 -1.16 -56.60
C GLU A 255 -17.51 0.36 -56.90
N SER A 256 -18.58 1.08 -56.54
CA SER A 256 -18.69 2.54 -56.66
C SER A 256 -17.94 3.35 -55.59
N ILE A 257 -17.40 2.71 -54.54
CA ILE A 257 -16.63 3.38 -53.46
C ILE A 257 -15.22 2.78 -53.40
N SER A 258 -14.21 3.58 -53.76
CA SER A 258 -12.80 3.21 -53.54
C SER A 258 -12.39 3.40 -52.09
N LEU A 259 -11.47 2.56 -51.57
CA LEU A 259 -10.89 2.69 -50.23
C LEU A 259 -10.30 4.08 -49.93
N SER A 260 -9.85 4.79 -50.97
CA SER A 260 -9.33 6.16 -50.88
C SER A 260 -10.40 7.24 -50.66
N GLN A 261 -11.69 6.91 -50.86
CA GLN A 261 -12.82 7.81 -50.64
C GLN A 261 -13.44 7.66 -49.24
N LEU A 262 -12.94 6.72 -48.43
CA LEU A 262 -13.34 6.55 -47.04
C LEU A 262 -12.70 7.62 -46.16
N ALA A 263 -13.48 8.17 -45.23
CA ALA A 263 -13.00 9.14 -44.25
C ALA A 263 -11.93 8.53 -43.31
N ASP A 264 -12.01 7.23 -43.02
CA ASP A 264 -10.96 6.46 -42.34
C ASP A 264 -10.61 5.20 -43.15
N PRO A 265 -9.56 5.21 -43.98
CA PRO A 265 -9.11 4.03 -44.73
C PRO A 265 -8.59 2.88 -43.86
N THR A 266 -8.36 3.15 -42.56
CA THR A 266 -7.83 2.20 -41.58
C THR A 266 -8.87 1.79 -40.54
N PHE A 267 -10.16 1.99 -40.82
CA PHE A 267 -11.28 1.67 -39.94
C PHE A 267 -11.28 0.21 -39.44
N ASN A 268 -10.61 -0.69 -40.15
CA ASN A 268 -10.53 -2.12 -39.85
C ASN A 268 -9.37 -2.50 -38.90
N VAL A 269 -8.51 -1.55 -38.52
CA VAL A 269 -7.31 -1.78 -37.69
C VAL A 269 -7.49 -1.18 -36.30
N PRO A 270 -7.23 -1.92 -35.20
CA PRO A 270 -7.32 -1.40 -33.83
C PRO A 270 -6.36 -0.24 -33.55
N GLN A 271 -6.88 0.98 -33.51
CA GLN A 271 -6.11 2.21 -33.29
C GLN A 271 -6.75 3.11 -32.23
N LYS A 272 -5.93 3.98 -31.62
CA LYS A 272 -6.40 4.99 -30.67
C LYS A 272 -7.24 6.06 -31.40
N VAL A 273 -8.04 6.79 -30.64
CA VAL A 273 -8.82 7.95 -31.10
C VAL A 273 -8.26 9.18 -30.40
N ASP A 274 -7.94 10.21 -31.17
CA ASP A 274 -7.28 11.42 -30.65
C ASP A 274 -8.28 12.54 -30.32
N MET A 275 -9.44 12.55 -30.99
CA MET A 275 -10.53 13.51 -30.79
C MET A 275 -11.93 12.90 -30.99
N LEU A 276 -12.95 13.48 -30.37
CA LEU A 276 -14.36 13.14 -30.55
C LEU A 276 -15.10 14.35 -31.09
N LEU A 277 -15.86 14.15 -32.16
CA LEU A 277 -16.74 15.16 -32.75
C LEU A 277 -18.19 14.82 -32.38
N GLY A 278 -18.83 15.75 -31.67
CA GLY A 278 -20.16 15.57 -31.13
C GLY A 278 -21.28 15.77 -32.15
N ALA A 279 -22.52 15.72 -31.65
CA ALA A 279 -23.74 15.71 -32.44
C ALA A 279 -23.88 16.91 -33.39
N THR A 280 -23.47 18.10 -32.96
CA THR A 280 -23.55 19.33 -33.78
C THR A 280 -22.73 19.17 -35.07
N VAL A 281 -21.50 18.70 -34.94
CA VAL A 281 -20.61 18.45 -36.07
C VAL A 281 -21.13 17.25 -36.87
N PHE A 282 -21.49 16.16 -36.18
CA PHE A 282 -22.00 14.93 -36.81
C PHE A 282 -23.15 15.21 -37.79
N TRP A 283 -24.17 15.96 -37.37
CA TRP A 283 -25.32 16.27 -38.24
C TRP A 283 -24.95 17.24 -39.36
N SER A 284 -24.03 18.18 -39.12
CA SER A 284 -23.61 19.17 -40.13
C SER A 284 -22.81 18.58 -41.29
N ILE A 285 -22.07 17.50 -41.05
CA ILE A 285 -21.20 16.89 -42.07
C ILE A 285 -21.93 15.86 -42.95
N LEU A 286 -23.14 15.44 -42.60
CA LEU A 286 -23.89 14.45 -43.38
C LEU A 286 -24.27 15.00 -44.76
N GLN A 287 -24.05 14.20 -45.79
CA GLN A 287 -24.42 14.52 -47.17
C GLN A 287 -25.43 13.51 -47.72
N GLN A 288 -26.06 13.86 -48.85
CA GLN A 288 -26.95 12.96 -49.55
C GLN A 288 -26.15 11.77 -50.13
N GLY A 289 -26.46 10.57 -49.65
CA GLY A 289 -25.80 9.33 -50.05
C GLY A 289 -25.70 8.33 -48.88
N ARG A 290 -26.56 7.32 -48.88
CA ARG A 290 -26.56 6.22 -47.91
C ARG A 290 -26.65 4.91 -48.69
N ILE A 291 -25.71 4.00 -48.45
CA ILE A 291 -25.70 2.68 -49.10
C ILE A 291 -25.78 1.62 -48.00
N GLN A 292 -26.81 0.79 -48.07
CA GLN A 292 -27.02 -0.34 -47.17
C GLN A 292 -27.20 -1.58 -48.04
N LEU A 293 -26.22 -2.49 -48.00
CA LEU A 293 -26.22 -3.69 -48.84
C LEU A 293 -27.05 -4.83 -48.24
N SER A 294 -27.04 -4.97 -46.91
CA SER A 294 -27.90 -5.91 -46.17
C SER A 294 -28.07 -5.48 -44.71
N ASN A 295 -28.98 -6.13 -43.97
CA ASN A 295 -29.19 -5.88 -42.54
C ASN A 295 -28.09 -6.44 -41.63
N GLU A 296 -27.19 -7.25 -42.19
CA GLU A 296 -26.07 -7.90 -41.48
C GLU A 296 -24.71 -7.31 -41.88
N GLN A 297 -24.72 -6.24 -42.68
CA GLN A 297 -23.55 -5.48 -43.14
C GLN A 297 -23.62 -4.03 -42.63
N PRO A 298 -22.47 -3.37 -42.44
CA PRO A 298 -22.43 -1.97 -42.00
C PRO A 298 -22.97 -1.03 -43.09
N VAL A 299 -23.50 0.10 -42.64
CA VAL A 299 -24.06 1.15 -43.50
C VAL A 299 -22.95 2.12 -43.89
N PHE A 300 -22.89 2.44 -45.18
CA PHE A 300 -22.03 3.50 -45.70
C PHE A 300 -22.83 4.79 -45.77
N GLN A 301 -22.30 5.86 -45.17
CA GLN A 301 -22.92 7.17 -45.16
C GLN A 301 -21.94 8.19 -45.74
N LYS A 302 -22.37 8.96 -46.73
CA LYS A 302 -21.57 10.02 -47.32
C LYS A 302 -21.55 11.22 -46.36
N THR A 303 -20.37 11.76 -46.14
CA THR A 303 -20.17 12.98 -45.35
C THR A 303 -19.20 13.93 -46.04
N SER A 304 -19.14 15.17 -45.58
CA SER A 304 -18.13 16.14 -46.00
C SER A 304 -16.69 15.70 -45.62
N LEU A 305 -16.50 14.74 -44.72
CA LEU A 305 -15.19 14.16 -44.39
C LEU A 305 -14.79 12.97 -45.29
N GLY A 306 -15.70 12.52 -46.15
CA GLY A 306 -15.57 11.27 -46.92
C GLY A 306 -16.69 10.28 -46.57
N TRP A 307 -16.63 9.07 -47.13
CA TRP A 307 -17.57 8.01 -46.75
C TRP A 307 -17.22 7.44 -45.39
N ILE A 308 -18.17 7.45 -44.45
CA ILE A 308 -18.03 6.82 -43.14
C ILE A 308 -18.76 5.48 -43.13
N LEU A 309 -18.28 4.57 -42.30
CA LEU A 309 -18.84 3.24 -42.11
C LEU A 309 -19.36 3.10 -40.68
N GLY A 310 -20.55 2.53 -40.49
CA GLY A 310 -21.08 2.28 -39.15
C GLY A 310 -22.23 1.27 -39.15
N GLY A 311 -22.32 0.45 -38.11
CA GLY A 311 -23.40 -0.53 -37.97
C GLY A 311 -22.94 -1.94 -37.63
N LYS A 312 -23.88 -2.89 -37.65
CA LYS A 312 -23.67 -4.30 -37.27
C LYS A 312 -22.87 -5.03 -38.36
N LEU A 313 -21.91 -5.86 -37.95
CA LEU A 313 -21.16 -6.78 -38.80
C LEU A 313 -21.22 -8.18 -38.18
N THR A 314 -21.81 -9.14 -38.90
CA THR A 314 -21.92 -10.54 -38.46
C THR A 314 -20.83 -11.38 -39.11
N LEU A 315 -19.87 -11.87 -38.33
CA LEU A 315 -18.71 -12.62 -38.82
C LEU A 315 -19.05 -14.12 -38.84
N ILE A 316 -18.96 -14.76 -40.01
CA ILE A 316 -19.20 -16.21 -40.15
C ILE A 316 -17.93 -16.95 -39.70
N GLY A 317 -18.01 -17.71 -38.60
CA GLY A 317 -17.05 -18.80 -38.33
C GLY A 317 -15.95 -18.60 -37.29
N THR A 318 -16.02 -17.64 -36.35
CA THR A 318 -15.13 -17.67 -35.15
C THR A 318 -15.83 -17.18 -33.88
N ASN A 319 -15.77 -17.96 -32.79
CA ASN A 319 -16.15 -17.50 -31.44
C ASN A 319 -15.14 -16.43 -30.98
N ARG A 320 -15.38 -15.16 -31.30
CA ARG A 320 -14.55 -14.04 -30.86
C ARG A 320 -15.29 -13.18 -29.85
N THR A 321 -14.58 -12.78 -28.80
CA THR A 321 -15.06 -11.85 -27.78
C THR A 321 -15.01 -10.42 -28.33
N SER A 322 -16.18 -9.87 -28.69
CA SER A 322 -16.34 -8.43 -28.91
C SER A 322 -16.15 -7.71 -27.58
N ARG A 323 -15.25 -6.72 -27.54
CA ARG A 323 -15.06 -5.84 -26.38
C ARG A 323 -15.80 -4.54 -26.67
N ILE A 324 -16.98 -4.39 -26.08
CA ILE A 324 -17.65 -3.10 -26.06
C ILE A 324 -17.02 -2.31 -24.91
N CYS A 325 -16.24 -1.29 -25.24
CA CYS A 325 -15.72 -0.35 -24.24
C CYS A 325 -16.79 0.69 -23.95
N CYS A 326 -17.64 0.41 -22.96
CA CYS A 326 -18.39 1.44 -22.27
C CYS A 326 -17.56 1.83 -21.04
N THR A 327 -17.15 3.10 -20.94
CA THR A 327 -16.49 3.62 -19.75
C THR A 327 -17.48 3.63 -18.59
N ILE A 328 -17.55 2.51 -17.86
CA ILE A 328 -18.31 2.35 -16.63
C ILE A 328 -17.30 2.32 -15.48
N THR A 329 -17.34 3.32 -14.61
CA THR A 329 -16.67 3.27 -13.32
C THR A 329 -17.70 2.83 -12.28
N ASN A 330 -17.56 1.63 -11.72
CA ASN A 330 -18.23 1.22 -10.45
C ASN A 330 -17.62 1.97 -9.24
N GLY A 331 -17.25 3.25 -9.42
CA GLY A 331 -16.48 4.07 -8.50
C GLY A 331 -17.18 4.21 -7.16
N ASP A 332 -18.48 4.54 -7.17
CA ASP A 332 -19.22 4.81 -5.94
C ASP A 332 -19.29 3.61 -4.99
N LEU A 333 -19.42 2.37 -5.49
CA LEU A 333 -19.49 1.19 -4.62
C LEU A 333 -18.10 0.77 -4.14
N ASN A 334 -17.06 0.94 -4.95
CA ASN A 334 -15.68 0.69 -4.54
C ASN A 334 -15.18 1.77 -3.56
N GLU A 335 -15.56 3.03 -3.76
CA GLU A 335 -15.27 4.14 -2.85
C GLU A 335 -16.10 4.01 -1.57
N GLN A 336 -17.37 3.60 -1.64
CA GLN A 336 -18.17 3.28 -0.47
C GLN A 336 -17.61 2.07 0.28
N LEU A 337 -17.03 1.08 -0.40
CA LEU A 337 -16.39 -0.08 0.23
C LEU A 337 -15.05 0.29 0.85
N GLU A 338 -14.23 1.08 0.14
CA GLU A 338 -12.98 1.63 0.64
C GLU A 338 -13.28 2.48 1.87
N ARG A 339 -14.26 3.39 1.81
CA ARG A 339 -14.81 4.10 2.98
C ARG A 339 -15.35 3.13 4.03
N PHE A 340 -16.16 2.11 3.69
CA PHE A 340 -16.72 1.13 4.64
C PHE A 340 -15.64 0.37 5.42
N TRP A 341 -14.47 0.18 4.83
CA TRP A 341 -13.31 -0.42 5.47
C TRP A 341 -12.31 0.60 6.05
N GLU A 342 -12.37 1.85 5.60
CA GLU A 342 -11.65 3.00 6.12
C GLU A 342 -12.37 3.70 7.28
N ILE A 343 -13.67 3.41 7.52
CA ILE A 343 -14.64 4.11 8.42
C ILE A 343 -14.21 4.20 9.89
N GLU A 344 -12.98 3.84 10.19
CA GLU A 344 -12.42 3.76 11.51
C GLU A 344 -11.09 4.53 11.57
N ARG A 345 -11.14 5.80 11.11
CA ARG A 345 -10.09 6.79 11.31
C ARG A 345 -10.10 7.25 12.77
N CYS A 346 -9.19 6.72 13.59
CA CYS A 346 -8.78 7.41 14.82
C CYS A 346 -7.92 8.62 14.40
N GLU A 347 -8.56 9.70 13.98
CA GLU A 347 -7.90 11.01 13.82
C GLU A 347 -7.79 11.65 15.20
N LEU A 348 -6.57 12.09 15.54
CA LEU A 348 -6.28 12.80 16.76
C LEU A 348 -6.44 14.28 16.44
N GLU A 349 -7.50 14.88 16.97
CA GLU A 349 -7.80 16.32 17.02
C GLU A 349 -7.72 17.04 15.67
N ARG A 350 -8.90 17.27 15.07
CA ARG A 350 -9.06 18.11 13.89
C ARG A 350 -9.30 19.55 14.33
N ASN A 351 -8.53 20.49 13.78
CA ASN A 351 -8.89 21.91 13.89
C ASN A 351 -10.18 22.19 13.13
N LEU A 352 -11.07 22.98 13.71
CA LEU A 352 -12.30 23.42 13.06
C LEU A 352 -11.96 24.16 11.75
N THR A 353 -12.65 23.79 10.69
CA THR A 353 -12.59 24.48 9.41
C THR A 353 -13.26 25.86 9.50
N PRO A 354 -12.92 26.82 8.62
CA PRO A 354 -13.58 28.13 8.60
C PRO A 354 -15.10 28.04 8.44
N GLU A 355 -15.60 27.06 7.68
CA GLU A 355 -17.04 26.81 7.52
C GLU A 355 -17.68 26.35 8.84
N GLU A 356 -17.02 25.48 9.60
CA GLU A 356 -17.53 25.02 10.91
C GLU A 356 -17.56 26.15 11.93
N VAL A 357 -16.55 27.03 11.94
CA VAL A 357 -16.52 28.22 12.79
C VAL A 357 -17.64 29.20 12.40
N ALA A 358 -17.90 29.37 11.10
CA ALA A 358 -19.02 30.20 10.63
C ALA A 358 -20.38 29.61 11.04
N CYS A 359 -20.53 28.28 10.99
CA CYS A 359 -21.74 27.60 11.44
C CYS A 359 -22.00 27.81 12.94
N GLU A 360 -20.96 27.73 13.77
CA GLU A 360 -21.05 27.97 15.20
C GLU A 360 -21.49 29.42 15.51
N LYS A 361 -20.85 30.41 14.88
CA LYS A 361 -21.24 31.81 15.01
C LYS A 361 -22.67 32.08 14.53
N HIS A 362 -23.09 31.41 13.45
CA HIS A 362 -24.47 31.50 12.96
C HIS A 362 -25.45 30.95 13.98
N PHE A 363 -25.17 29.79 14.59
CA PHE A 363 -26.03 29.21 15.61
C PHE A 363 -26.18 30.14 16.82
N GLU A 364 -25.05 30.66 17.35
CA GLU A 364 -25.04 31.55 18.52
C GLU A 364 -25.80 32.87 18.30
N SER A 365 -25.74 33.42 17.08
CA SER A 365 -26.39 34.69 16.75
C SER A 365 -27.87 34.57 16.35
N THR A 366 -28.32 33.39 15.91
CA THR A 366 -29.67 33.24 15.34
C THR A 366 -30.62 32.36 16.15
N THR A 367 -30.11 31.57 17.08
CA THR A 367 -30.92 30.63 17.87
C THR A 367 -31.46 31.28 19.14
N TYR A 368 -32.73 31.01 19.46
CA TYR A 368 -33.36 31.46 20.70
C TYR A 368 -34.37 30.42 21.21
N ARG A 369 -34.91 30.61 22.42
CA ARG A 369 -35.99 29.78 22.98
C ARG A 369 -37.33 30.51 22.86
N ASP A 370 -38.38 29.78 22.48
CA ASP A 370 -39.74 30.30 22.45
C ASP A 370 -40.40 30.36 23.84
N GLU A 371 -41.65 30.83 23.91
CA GLU A 371 -42.44 30.94 25.15
C GLU A 371 -42.67 29.59 25.85
N ASN A 372 -42.60 28.48 25.11
CA ASN A 372 -42.73 27.12 25.63
C ASN A 372 -41.35 26.49 25.96
N GLY A 373 -40.28 27.28 25.90
CA GLY A 373 -38.90 26.86 26.16
C GLY A 373 -38.23 26.09 25.01
N ARG A 374 -38.91 25.83 23.88
CA ARG A 374 -38.35 25.08 22.75
C ARG A 374 -37.36 25.93 21.97
N PHE A 375 -36.28 25.30 21.48
CA PHE A 375 -35.33 25.98 20.61
C PHE A 375 -35.93 26.28 19.24
N VAL A 376 -35.68 27.50 18.76
CA VAL A 376 -35.95 27.95 17.40
C VAL A 376 -34.61 28.23 16.73
N VAL A 377 -34.27 27.42 15.71
CA VAL A 377 -33.00 27.51 14.98
C VAL A 377 -33.21 28.00 13.55
N SER A 378 -32.19 28.63 12.98
CA SER A 378 -32.15 28.99 11.56
C SER A 378 -31.25 28.06 10.76
N LEU A 379 -31.59 27.91 9.47
CA LEU A 379 -30.82 27.08 8.55
C LEU A 379 -29.51 27.79 8.17
N PRO A 380 -28.33 27.18 8.44
CA PRO A 380 -27.05 27.80 8.11
C PRO A 380 -26.78 27.64 6.60
N LEU A 381 -26.92 28.72 5.85
CA LEU A 381 -26.84 28.73 4.39
C LEU A 381 -25.44 29.15 3.90
N LYS A 382 -24.97 28.49 2.84
CA LYS A 382 -23.75 28.78 2.08
C LYS A 382 -24.10 29.70 0.92
N GLY A 383 -23.57 30.93 0.93
CA GLY A 383 -23.74 31.87 -0.19
C GLY A 383 -25.18 32.34 -0.40
N GLU A 384 -25.51 32.72 -1.63
CA GLU A 384 -26.81 33.29 -1.99
C GLU A 384 -27.87 32.22 -2.27
N ILE A 385 -28.98 32.27 -1.51
CA ILE A 385 -30.15 31.38 -1.63
C ILE A 385 -30.77 31.43 -3.03
N LYS A 386 -30.62 32.55 -3.74
CA LYS A 386 -31.13 32.78 -5.11
C LYS A 386 -30.57 31.81 -6.16
N SER A 387 -29.52 31.06 -5.83
CA SER A 387 -28.96 30.01 -6.69
C SER A 387 -29.81 28.73 -6.76
N LEU A 388 -30.79 28.56 -5.86
CA LEU A 388 -31.76 27.47 -5.92
C LEU A 388 -32.72 27.67 -7.10
N GLY A 389 -32.81 26.67 -7.97
CA GLY A 389 -33.83 26.64 -9.02
C GLY A 389 -35.17 26.10 -8.52
N ASP A 390 -36.10 25.91 -9.46
CA ASP A 390 -37.40 25.30 -9.17
C ASP A 390 -37.26 23.83 -8.73
N SER A 391 -38.02 23.47 -7.71
CA SER A 391 -38.10 22.13 -7.12
C SER A 391 -39.51 21.53 -7.17
N GLU A 392 -40.53 22.35 -7.48
CA GLU A 392 -41.93 21.94 -7.40
C GLU A 392 -42.24 20.81 -8.36
N TYR A 393 -41.72 20.88 -9.60
CA TYR A 393 -41.88 19.82 -10.60
C TYR A 393 -41.41 18.45 -10.10
N ASN A 394 -40.26 18.39 -9.43
CA ASN A 394 -39.69 17.15 -8.92
C ASN A 394 -40.49 16.61 -7.73
N ALA A 395 -40.90 17.47 -6.81
CA ALA A 395 -41.76 17.10 -5.69
C ALA A 395 -43.12 16.56 -6.17
N MET A 396 -43.73 17.21 -7.16
CA MET A 396 -44.98 16.80 -7.80
C MET A 396 -44.87 15.41 -8.43
N LYS A 397 -43.78 15.16 -9.18
CA LYS A 397 -43.51 13.84 -9.78
C LYS A 397 -43.35 12.74 -8.72
N SER A 398 -42.68 13.05 -7.61
CA SER A 398 -42.53 12.14 -6.47
C SER A 398 -43.88 11.82 -5.83
N LEU A 399 -44.73 12.82 -5.61
CA LEU A 399 -46.07 12.63 -5.06
C LEU A 399 -46.92 11.72 -5.95
N LYS A 400 -47.00 11.98 -7.26
CA LYS A 400 -47.72 11.12 -8.21
C LYS A 400 -47.17 9.69 -8.25
N SER A 401 -45.86 9.52 -8.03
CA SER A 401 -45.25 8.19 -7.91
C SER A 401 -45.69 7.47 -6.63
N MET A 402 -45.79 8.19 -5.50
CA MET A 402 -46.32 7.65 -4.25
C MET A 402 -47.80 7.29 -4.37
N GLU A 403 -48.62 8.09 -5.06
CA GLU A 403 -50.03 7.78 -5.31
C GLU A 403 -50.23 6.47 -6.06
N ARG A 404 -49.41 6.22 -7.09
CA ARG A 404 -49.42 4.91 -7.80
C ARG A 404 -49.03 3.75 -6.89
N ARG A 405 -48.20 4.00 -5.87
CA ARG A 405 -47.81 2.98 -4.87
C ARG A 405 -48.91 2.78 -3.84
N PHE A 406 -49.57 3.84 -3.38
CA PHE A 406 -50.73 3.79 -2.48
C PHE A 406 -51.88 3.01 -3.10
N ALA A 407 -52.13 3.17 -4.40
CA ALA A 407 -53.14 2.40 -5.11
C ALA A 407 -52.86 0.88 -5.13
N LYS A 408 -51.58 0.47 -5.04
CA LYS A 408 -51.17 -0.94 -5.00
C LYS A 408 -51.07 -1.51 -3.58
N ASP A 409 -50.89 -0.64 -2.59
CA ASP A 409 -50.68 -1.02 -1.18
C ASP A 409 -51.52 -0.09 -0.27
N PRO A 410 -52.80 -0.45 -0.03
CA PRO A 410 -53.70 0.34 0.81
C PRO A 410 -53.22 0.46 2.27
N ILE A 411 -52.50 -0.57 2.78
CA ILE A 411 -51.96 -0.56 4.15
C ILE A 411 -50.88 0.50 4.28
N LEU A 412 -50.00 0.61 3.28
CA LEU A 412 -49.00 1.67 3.24
C LEU A 412 -49.66 3.06 3.15
N HIS A 413 -50.73 3.21 2.36
CA HIS A 413 -51.45 4.48 2.23
C HIS A 413 -52.04 4.94 3.56
N GLN A 414 -52.74 4.05 4.27
CA GLN A 414 -53.32 4.38 5.58
C GLN A 414 -52.24 4.82 6.58
N ARG A 415 -51.16 4.04 6.71
CA ARG A 415 -50.04 4.41 7.60
C ARG A 415 -49.41 5.76 7.25
N TYR A 416 -49.39 6.11 5.96
CA TYR A 416 -48.86 7.39 5.49
C TYR A 416 -49.80 8.56 5.84
N LEU A 417 -51.11 8.35 5.72
CA LEU A 417 -52.13 9.29 6.15
C LEU A 417 -52.03 9.55 7.66
N ASP A 418 -51.95 8.48 8.46
CA ASP A 418 -51.85 8.56 9.91
C ASP A 418 -50.60 9.36 10.32
N PHE A 419 -49.44 9.08 9.68
CA PHE A 419 -48.19 9.78 9.95
C PHE A 419 -48.28 11.29 9.66
N LEU A 420 -48.87 11.69 8.52
CA LEU A 420 -48.95 13.10 8.16
C LEU A 420 -50.03 13.84 8.96
N GLN A 421 -51.09 13.16 9.37
CA GLN A 421 -52.08 13.71 10.32
C GLN A 421 -51.46 13.93 11.69
N GLU A 422 -50.65 12.99 12.19
CA GLU A 422 -49.88 13.15 13.43
C GLU A 422 -48.90 14.34 13.34
N TYR A 423 -48.22 14.51 12.19
CA TYR A 423 -47.34 15.67 11.98
C TYR A 423 -48.07 17.01 12.07
N GLU A 424 -49.25 17.07 11.46
CA GLU A 424 -50.09 18.27 11.46
C GLU A 424 -50.70 18.55 12.84
N SER A 425 -51.21 17.52 13.53
CA SER A 425 -51.82 17.68 14.86
C SER A 425 -50.81 18.08 15.93
N MET A 426 -49.56 17.64 15.82
CA MET A 426 -48.47 18.06 16.69
C MET A 426 -47.90 19.45 16.34
N GLY A 427 -48.42 20.13 15.31
CA GLY A 427 -47.91 21.43 14.86
C GLY A 427 -46.52 21.37 14.22
N HIS A 428 -46.07 20.19 13.77
CA HIS A 428 -44.79 20.02 13.06
C HIS A 428 -44.88 20.37 11.57
N MET A 429 -46.09 20.61 11.08
CA MET A 429 -46.40 20.95 9.69
C MET A 429 -47.65 21.83 9.66
N GLU A 430 -47.61 22.88 8.85
CA GLU A 430 -48.69 23.86 8.68
C GLU A 430 -49.09 23.99 7.21
N LEU A 431 -50.34 24.37 6.95
CA LEU A 431 -50.81 24.71 5.60
C LEU A 431 -50.26 26.08 5.21
N VAL A 432 -49.76 26.22 3.98
CA VAL A 432 -49.38 27.52 3.43
C VAL A 432 -50.66 28.24 2.97
N PRO A 433 -50.97 29.46 3.45
CA PRO A 433 -52.15 30.20 3.03
C PRO A 433 -52.12 30.51 1.51
N GLU A 434 -53.26 30.34 0.82
CA GLU A 434 -53.36 30.59 -0.63
C GLU A 434 -53.21 32.08 -1.00
N ASN A 435 -53.44 32.98 -0.04
CA ASN A 435 -53.38 34.44 -0.22
C ASN A 435 -52.01 35.05 0.15
N GLN A 436 -51.03 34.23 0.53
CA GLN A 436 -49.69 34.70 0.89
C GLN A 436 -48.82 34.72 -0.36
N GLU A 437 -48.22 35.88 -0.69
CA GLU A 437 -47.20 35.94 -1.75
C GLU A 437 -46.06 34.99 -1.38
N ASP A 438 -45.69 34.14 -2.34
CA ASP A 438 -44.59 33.20 -2.15
C ASP A 438 -43.29 34.01 -1.97
N PRO A 439 -42.45 33.68 -0.97
CA PRO A 439 -41.15 34.32 -0.81
C PRO A 439 -40.29 34.19 -2.07
N ASP A 440 -39.33 35.10 -2.26
CA ASP A 440 -38.39 35.11 -3.40
C ASP A 440 -37.78 33.73 -3.71
N VAL A 441 -37.55 32.90 -2.69
CA VAL A 441 -37.06 31.52 -2.85
C VAL A 441 -37.88 30.54 -2.04
N VAL A 442 -38.38 29.51 -2.72
CA VAL A 442 -39.15 28.40 -2.14
C VAL A 442 -38.53 27.08 -2.56
N TYR A 443 -38.48 26.12 -1.64
CA TYR A 443 -38.00 24.77 -1.95
C TYR A 443 -38.99 23.69 -1.45
N TYR A 444 -39.40 22.82 -2.38
CA TYR A 444 -40.29 21.69 -2.14
C TYR A 444 -39.48 20.38 -2.00
N LEU A 445 -39.53 19.79 -0.82
CA LEU A 445 -38.92 18.51 -0.48
C LEU A 445 -39.75 17.36 -1.06
N PRO A 446 -39.21 16.54 -1.98
CA PRO A 446 -39.81 15.27 -2.33
C PRO A 446 -39.78 14.33 -1.12
N HIS A 447 -40.86 13.58 -0.90
CA HIS A 447 -40.95 12.66 0.23
C HIS A 447 -41.46 11.27 -0.17
N HIS A 448 -41.03 10.24 0.58
CA HIS A 448 -41.43 8.86 0.35
C HIS A 448 -41.40 8.03 1.65
N GLY A 449 -42.12 6.92 1.68
CA GLY A 449 -42.23 6.05 2.87
C GLY A 449 -41.32 4.82 2.81
N VAL A 450 -40.58 4.58 3.90
CA VAL A 450 -39.77 3.37 4.14
C VAL A 450 -40.38 2.58 5.29
N THR A 451 -40.71 1.32 5.06
CA THR A 451 -41.26 0.43 6.09
C THR A 451 -40.17 -0.36 6.79
N ARG A 452 -40.17 -0.36 8.13
CA ARG A 452 -39.27 -1.18 8.93
C ARG A 452 -40.09 -2.30 9.58
N LYS A 453 -39.79 -3.55 9.25
CA LYS A 453 -40.50 -4.72 9.81
C LYS A 453 -40.17 -4.97 11.29
N GLU A 454 -39.03 -4.48 11.76
CA GLU A 454 -38.47 -4.71 13.11
C GLU A 454 -38.76 -3.58 14.14
N SER A 455 -39.64 -2.63 13.84
CA SER A 455 -39.96 -1.54 14.78
C SER A 455 -41.33 -1.75 15.41
N ASP A 456 -41.38 -1.81 16.74
CA ASP A 456 -42.62 -2.01 17.49
C ASP A 456 -43.53 -0.78 17.48
N THR A 457 -42.94 0.43 17.44
CA THR A 457 -43.66 1.71 17.62
C THR A 457 -43.97 2.46 16.31
N THR A 458 -43.14 2.37 15.27
CA THR A 458 -43.41 3.05 13.98
C THR A 458 -42.96 2.20 12.78
N LYS A 459 -43.88 1.37 12.28
CA LYS A 459 -43.67 0.51 11.09
C LYS A 459 -43.39 1.31 9.82
N LEU A 460 -43.67 2.62 9.78
CA LEU A 460 -43.44 3.53 8.64
C LEU A 460 -42.60 4.75 9.06
N ARG A 461 -41.54 5.06 8.31
CA ARG A 461 -40.80 6.32 8.39
C ARG A 461 -40.88 7.07 7.06
N VAL A 462 -41.32 8.32 7.07
CA VAL A 462 -41.33 9.19 5.88
C VAL A 462 -39.99 9.87 5.75
N VAL A 463 -39.34 9.78 4.60
CA VAL A 463 -38.04 10.43 4.33
C VAL A 463 -38.30 11.66 3.47
N PHE A 464 -37.83 12.82 3.93
CA PHE A 464 -37.84 14.08 3.18
C PHE A 464 -36.47 14.29 2.50
N ASN A 465 -36.46 14.47 1.18
CA ASN A 465 -35.22 14.45 0.40
C ASN A 465 -34.71 15.87 0.07
N ALA A 466 -33.87 16.41 0.95
CA ALA A 466 -33.19 17.69 0.74
C ALA A 466 -31.99 17.63 -0.23
N SER A 467 -31.58 16.43 -0.66
CA SER A 467 -30.52 16.22 -1.67
C SER A 467 -31.07 16.14 -3.10
N CYS A 468 -32.38 16.36 -3.31
CA CYS A 468 -32.94 16.40 -4.65
C CYS A 468 -32.46 17.66 -5.38
N ARG A 469 -31.86 17.52 -6.57
CA ARG A 469 -31.41 18.66 -7.33
C ARG A 469 -32.59 19.41 -7.96
N THR A 470 -32.55 20.73 -7.91
CA THR A 470 -33.50 21.63 -8.54
C THR A 470 -33.22 21.78 -10.05
N SER A 471 -34.00 22.61 -10.75
CA SER A 471 -33.75 22.97 -12.15
C SER A 471 -32.37 23.59 -12.39
N SER A 472 -31.75 24.22 -11.38
CA SER A 472 -30.38 24.76 -11.47
C SER A 472 -29.29 23.69 -11.30
N GLY A 473 -29.65 22.46 -10.95
CA GLY A 473 -28.70 21.37 -10.67
C GLY A 473 -28.10 21.39 -9.27
N VAL A 474 -28.48 22.35 -8.43
CA VAL A 474 -28.10 22.48 -7.00
C VAL A 474 -29.23 21.95 -6.12
N SER A 475 -28.91 21.27 -5.01
CA SER A 475 -29.87 20.83 -3.99
C SER A 475 -29.81 21.68 -2.73
N LEU A 476 -30.84 21.63 -1.88
CA LEU A 476 -30.83 22.35 -0.60
C LEU A 476 -29.64 21.93 0.28
N ASN A 477 -29.32 20.63 0.32
CA ASN A 477 -28.17 20.13 1.08
C ASN A 477 -26.81 20.63 0.57
N ASP A 478 -26.69 20.95 -0.73
CA ASP A 478 -25.45 21.53 -1.28
C ASP A 478 -25.22 22.97 -0.77
N LEU A 479 -26.29 23.67 -0.39
CA LEU A 479 -26.26 25.03 0.15
C LEU A 479 -26.32 25.09 1.67
N LEU A 480 -26.44 23.98 2.38
CA LEU A 480 -26.42 23.98 3.85
C LEU A 480 -24.99 23.78 4.36
N ILE A 481 -24.59 24.56 5.37
CA ILE A 481 -23.34 24.34 6.08
C ILE A 481 -23.48 23.10 6.97
N VAL A 482 -22.60 22.13 6.75
CA VAL A 482 -22.41 21.02 7.67
C VAL A 482 -21.62 21.58 8.86
N GLY A 483 -22.28 21.73 10.00
CA GLY A 483 -21.61 22.16 11.23
C GLY A 483 -20.63 21.11 11.74
N PRO A 484 -19.80 21.46 12.74
CA PRO A 484 -18.76 20.58 13.22
C PRO A 484 -19.28 19.26 13.76
N GLU A 485 -18.46 18.22 13.58
CA GLU A 485 -18.68 16.92 14.20
C GLU A 485 -18.49 17.06 15.71
N THR A 486 -19.58 17.39 16.38
CA THR A 486 -19.62 17.65 17.82
C THR A 486 -19.83 16.36 18.61
N GLN A 487 -20.10 15.21 17.96
CA GLN A 487 -20.35 13.92 18.59
C GLN A 487 -19.08 13.11 18.82
N PRO A 488 -18.83 12.63 20.05
CA PRO A 488 -17.94 11.50 20.25
C PRO A 488 -18.45 10.31 19.43
N GLU A 489 -17.53 9.46 18.98
CA GLU A 489 -17.92 8.28 18.21
C GLU A 489 -18.83 7.35 19.06
N LEU A 490 -19.70 6.59 18.40
CA LEU A 490 -20.58 5.63 19.06
C LEU A 490 -19.80 4.63 19.94
N SER A 491 -18.61 4.24 19.48
CA SER A 491 -17.72 3.36 20.23
C SER A 491 -17.35 3.95 21.59
N ASP A 492 -17.23 5.26 21.72
CA ASP A 492 -16.79 5.91 22.96
C ASP A 492 -17.89 5.86 24.01
N HIS A 493 -19.14 6.07 23.60
CA HIS A 493 -20.32 5.92 24.44
C HIS A 493 -20.46 4.48 24.93
N LEU A 494 -20.30 3.51 24.01
CA LEU A 494 -20.33 2.10 24.36
C LEU A 494 -19.21 1.73 25.33
N LEU A 495 -17.99 2.26 25.15
CA LEU A 495 -16.88 2.02 26.08
C LEU A 495 -17.18 2.58 27.49
N ARG A 496 -17.75 3.79 27.59
CA ARG A 496 -18.19 4.35 28.88
C ARG A 496 -19.27 3.49 29.53
N LEU A 497 -20.25 3.02 28.75
CA LEU A 497 -21.27 2.10 29.26
C LEU A 497 -20.70 0.80 29.80
N ARG A 498 -19.46 0.41 29.51
CA ARG A 498 -18.83 -0.81 30.06
C ARG A 498 -18.07 -0.58 31.36
N GLN A 499 -17.93 0.67 31.80
CA GLN A 499 -17.03 1.03 32.88
C GLN A 499 -17.71 1.01 34.26
N ASP A 500 -18.99 1.40 34.32
CA ASP A 500 -19.73 1.64 35.57
C ASP A 500 -20.47 0.41 36.09
N ASP A 501 -20.77 0.38 37.39
CA ASP A 501 -21.49 -0.73 38.04
C ASP A 501 -22.98 -0.73 37.65
N TYR A 502 -23.59 0.46 37.67
CA TYR A 502 -24.99 0.67 37.31
C TYR A 502 -25.08 1.63 36.12
N VAL A 503 -25.95 1.31 35.17
CA VAL A 503 -26.14 2.08 33.94
C VAL A 503 -27.61 2.35 33.70
N LEU A 504 -27.90 3.49 33.09
CA LEU A 504 -29.24 3.94 32.74
C LEU A 504 -29.22 4.45 31.30
N THR A 505 -30.15 3.99 30.48
CA THR A 505 -30.35 4.45 29.11
C THR A 505 -31.78 4.90 28.88
N ALA A 506 -31.96 5.89 28.00
CA ALA A 506 -33.27 6.44 27.60
C ALA A 506 -33.18 7.14 26.24
N ASP A 507 -34.30 7.29 25.55
CA ASP A 507 -34.39 7.94 24.25
C ASP A 507 -35.11 9.29 24.38
N ILE A 508 -34.64 10.33 23.67
CA ILE A 508 -35.42 11.57 23.50
C ILE A 508 -36.58 11.33 22.54
N VAL A 509 -37.80 11.69 22.95
CA VAL A 509 -38.99 11.56 22.10
C VAL A 509 -38.88 12.46 20.89
N LYS A 510 -38.72 11.86 19.69
CA LYS A 510 -38.75 12.56 18.39
C LYS A 510 -37.80 13.78 18.39
N MET A 511 -36.56 13.62 18.86
CA MET A 511 -35.57 14.69 19.09
C MET A 511 -35.59 15.84 18.08
N PHE A 512 -35.45 15.55 16.78
CA PHE A 512 -35.44 16.58 15.73
C PHE A 512 -36.73 17.42 15.68
N ARG A 513 -37.89 16.80 15.97
CA ARG A 513 -39.19 17.49 15.94
C ARG A 513 -39.42 18.38 17.16
N GLN A 514 -38.62 18.25 18.22
CA GLN A 514 -38.71 19.16 19.38
C GLN A 514 -38.07 20.52 19.11
N ILE A 515 -37.30 20.64 18.03
CA ILE A 515 -36.59 21.86 17.66
C ILE A 515 -37.31 22.51 16.48
N LYS A 516 -37.72 23.76 16.66
CA LYS A 516 -38.44 24.55 15.66
C LYS A 516 -37.49 25.20 14.67
N ILE A 517 -37.97 25.41 13.45
CA ILE A 517 -37.30 26.20 12.42
C ILE A 517 -37.87 27.62 12.42
N ALA A 518 -36.97 28.60 12.36
CA ALA A 518 -37.31 30.01 12.28
C ALA A 518 -38.27 30.28 11.10
N PRO A 519 -39.33 31.12 11.27
CA PRO A 519 -40.33 31.37 10.24
C PRO A 519 -39.77 31.74 8.86
N ARG A 520 -38.67 32.53 8.83
CA ARG A 520 -37.98 32.93 7.59
C ARG A 520 -37.47 31.78 6.74
N ASP A 521 -37.14 30.64 7.35
CA ASP A 521 -36.49 29.51 6.66
C ASP A 521 -37.49 28.39 6.29
N ARG A 522 -38.73 28.44 6.80
CA ARG A 522 -39.76 27.40 6.60
C ARG A 522 -40.15 27.23 5.12
N ALA A 523 -40.01 28.29 4.32
CA ALA A 523 -40.25 28.26 2.88
C ALA A 523 -39.28 27.31 2.12
N LEU A 524 -38.13 26.99 2.72
CA LEU A 524 -37.16 26.03 2.17
C LEU A 524 -37.51 24.57 2.53
N LEU A 525 -38.50 24.35 3.39
CA LEU A 525 -38.92 23.04 3.89
C LEU A 525 -40.39 22.75 3.54
N ARG A 526 -40.83 23.12 2.34
CA ARG A 526 -42.20 22.86 1.88
C ARG A 526 -42.36 21.45 1.33
N ILE A 527 -43.59 20.93 1.37
CA ILE A 527 -43.99 19.66 0.77
C ILE A 527 -45.31 19.80 0.03
N LEU A 528 -45.57 18.90 -0.91
CA LEU A 528 -46.83 18.81 -1.63
C LEU A 528 -47.59 17.58 -1.15
N TRP A 529 -48.82 17.76 -0.66
CA TRP A 529 -49.61 16.66 -0.13
C TRP A 529 -51.11 16.78 -0.43
N ARG A 530 -51.76 15.63 -0.64
CA ARG A 530 -53.22 15.50 -0.64
C ARG A 530 -53.64 14.13 -0.14
N LYS A 531 -54.83 14.05 0.46
CA LYS A 531 -55.33 12.80 1.06
C LYS A 531 -55.65 11.74 0.00
N ASN A 532 -56.32 12.15 -1.07
CA ASN A 532 -56.77 11.30 -2.18
C ASN A 532 -56.53 12.01 -3.52
N ILE A 533 -56.50 11.26 -4.62
CA ILE A 533 -56.27 11.78 -5.99
C ILE A 533 -57.33 12.83 -6.40
N GLN A 534 -58.53 12.76 -5.82
CA GLN A 534 -59.61 13.72 -6.08
C GLN A 534 -59.50 15.01 -5.27
N ALA A 535 -58.66 15.04 -4.23
CA ALA A 535 -58.45 16.24 -3.43
C ALA A 535 -57.46 17.19 -4.15
N PRO A 536 -57.57 18.51 -3.92
CA PRO A 536 -56.58 19.46 -4.41
C PRO A 536 -55.24 19.21 -3.72
N ILE A 537 -54.16 19.41 -4.47
CA ILE A 537 -52.80 19.35 -3.93
C ILE A 537 -52.58 20.58 -3.07
N ARG A 538 -52.25 20.37 -1.80
CA ARG A 538 -51.99 21.45 -0.85
C ARG A 538 -50.49 21.61 -0.62
N LYS A 539 -50.05 22.87 -0.58
CA LYS A 539 -48.70 23.28 -0.18
C LYS A 539 -48.66 23.30 1.35
N LYS A 540 -47.76 22.52 1.95
CA LYS A 540 -47.55 22.52 3.40
C LYS A 540 -46.10 22.85 3.71
N GLN A 541 -45.83 23.48 4.85
CA GLN A 541 -44.49 23.81 5.30
C GLN A 541 -44.17 23.10 6.62
N LEU A 542 -42.95 22.55 6.71
CA LEU A 542 -42.47 21.93 7.94
C LEU A 542 -41.97 23.01 8.89
N THR A 543 -42.33 22.90 10.18
CA THR A 543 -42.03 23.91 11.20
C THR A 543 -40.89 23.50 12.13
N THR A 544 -40.34 22.30 11.94
CA THR A 544 -39.34 21.67 12.82
C THR A 544 -38.12 21.20 12.04
N VAL A 545 -37.01 20.99 12.75
CA VAL A 545 -35.77 20.49 12.13
C VAL A 545 -36.07 19.15 11.46
N THR A 546 -35.85 19.12 10.14
CA THR A 546 -36.22 17.97 9.32
C THR A 546 -34.99 17.09 9.10
N TYR A 547 -35.07 15.84 9.56
CA TYR A 547 -34.03 14.85 9.29
C TYR A 547 -33.89 14.61 7.78
N GLY A 548 -32.65 14.47 7.31
CA GLY A 548 -32.31 14.44 5.88
C GLY A 548 -31.77 15.76 5.34
N THR A 549 -31.84 16.85 6.11
CA THR A 549 -31.07 18.07 5.85
C THR A 549 -29.64 17.94 6.38
N ALA A 550 -28.66 18.56 5.70
CA ALA A 550 -27.23 18.40 6.03
C ALA A 550 -26.87 18.98 7.41
N SER A 551 -27.56 20.02 7.86
CA SER A 551 -27.32 20.71 9.14
C SER A 551 -28.08 20.12 10.33
N ALA A 552 -29.09 19.25 10.12
CA ALA A 552 -30.02 18.81 11.18
C ALA A 552 -29.33 18.15 12.37
N ALA A 553 -28.37 17.24 12.12
CA ALA A 553 -27.66 16.54 13.19
C ALA A 553 -26.86 17.50 14.09
N TYR A 554 -26.15 18.44 13.46
CA TYR A 554 -25.40 19.48 14.17
C TYR A 554 -26.34 20.39 14.97
N GLN A 555 -27.39 20.93 14.36
CA GLN A 555 -28.36 21.80 15.04
C GLN A 555 -28.98 21.12 16.26
N ALA A 556 -29.40 19.86 16.10
CA ALA A 556 -30.04 19.11 17.17
C ALA A 556 -29.08 18.86 18.34
N LYS A 557 -27.84 18.46 18.05
CA LYS A 557 -26.82 18.30 19.09
C LYS A 557 -26.44 19.63 19.72
N ARG A 558 -26.28 20.69 18.94
CA ARG A 558 -25.84 21.98 19.47
C ARG A 558 -26.87 22.58 20.43
N CYS A 559 -28.17 22.31 20.21
CA CYS A 559 -29.24 22.62 21.17
C CYS A 559 -29.07 21.87 22.49
N LEU A 560 -28.79 20.55 22.47
CA LEU A 560 -28.49 19.79 23.70
C LEU A 560 -27.26 20.34 24.42
N LYS A 561 -26.19 20.66 23.66
CA LYS A 561 -24.99 21.28 24.23
C LYS A 561 -25.31 22.65 24.83
N GLN A 562 -26.16 23.45 24.20
CA GLN A 562 -26.59 24.73 24.76
C GLN A 562 -27.35 24.54 26.08
N LEU A 563 -28.21 23.51 26.19
CA LEU A 563 -28.88 23.19 27.46
C LEU A 563 -27.88 22.82 28.56
N ALA A 564 -26.86 22.04 28.23
CA ALA A 564 -25.79 21.73 29.18
C ALA A 564 -25.09 23.01 29.65
N ILE A 565 -24.69 23.89 28.72
CA ILE A 565 -24.02 25.18 29.04
C ILE A 565 -24.90 26.05 29.94
N ASP A 566 -26.16 26.24 29.57
CA ASP A 566 -27.10 27.12 30.28
C ASP A 566 -27.36 26.62 31.72
N ASN A 567 -27.30 25.31 31.94
CA ASN A 567 -27.57 24.68 33.24
C ASN A 567 -26.29 24.25 33.99
N ALA A 568 -25.10 24.46 33.43
CA ALA A 568 -23.83 23.99 34.00
C ALA A 568 -23.55 24.51 35.41
N LYS A 569 -24.03 25.73 35.73
CA LYS A 569 -23.87 26.33 37.06
C LYS A 569 -24.83 25.74 38.10
N ALA A 570 -26.06 25.45 37.71
CA ALA A 570 -27.10 24.95 38.61
C ALA A 570 -26.99 23.43 38.83
N TYR A 571 -26.70 22.69 37.76
CA TYR A 571 -26.67 21.22 37.75
C TYR A 571 -25.41 20.71 37.04
N PRO A 572 -24.21 20.85 37.65
CA PRO A 572 -22.95 20.54 36.98
C PRO A 572 -22.80 19.06 36.56
N ASP A 573 -23.28 18.11 37.37
CA ASP A 573 -23.20 16.67 37.05
C ASP A 573 -24.15 16.29 35.90
N ALA A 574 -25.39 16.80 35.92
CA ALA A 574 -26.37 16.58 34.86
C ALA A 574 -25.97 17.27 33.55
N ALA A 575 -25.48 18.51 33.61
CA ALA A 575 -24.99 19.24 32.43
C ALA A 575 -23.84 18.48 31.75
N LYS A 576 -22.88 17.98 32.52
CA LYS A 576 -21.79 17.16 31.99
C LYS A 576 -22.31 15.88 31.32
N SER A 577 -23.29 15.21 31.93
CA SER A 577 -23.92 14.04 31.32
C SER A 577 -24.65 14.38 30.01
N ILE A 578 -25.34 15.52 29.94
CA ILE A 578 -26.00 15.96 28.70
C ILE A 578 -24.97 16.22 27.58
N GLU A 579 -23.80 16.76 27.92
CA GLU A 579 -22.75 17.04 26.94
C GLU A 579 -22.02 15.78 26.46
N GLU A 580 -21.73 14.84 27.36
CA GLU A 580 -20.84 13.70 27.10
C GLU A 580 -21.58 12.37 26.85
N ASP A 581 -22.77 12.15 27.40
CA ASP A 581 -23.42 10.82 27.41
C ASP A 581 -24.52 10.65 26.33
N PHE A 582 -24.79 11.67 25.54
CA PHE A 582 -25.75 11.60 24.42
C PHE A 582 -25.08 11.22 23.10
N TYR A 583 -25.57 10.12 22.52
CA TYR A 583 -25.35 9.78 21.13
C TYR A 583 -26.65 10.00 20.34
N MET A 584 -26.74 11.10 19.60
CA MET A 584 -27.98 11.54 18.95
C MET A 584 -29.13 11.65 19.96
N ASP A 585 -30.19 10.86 19.78
CA ASP A 585 -31.38 10.78 20.64
C ASP A 585 -31.21 9.83 21.83
N ASP A 586 -30.20 8.97 21.83
CA ASP A 586 -29.94 7.99 22.88
C ASP A 586 -29.07 8.59 23.98
N TRP A 587 -29.61 8.66 25.20
CA TRP A 587 -28.86 8.97 26.41
C TRP A 587 -28.39 7.68 27.08
N GLY A 588 -27.10 7.57 27.40
CA GLY A 588 -26.58 6.43 28.14
C GLY A 588 -25.54 6.84 29.17
N THR A 589 -25.91 6.79 30.44
CA THR A 589 -25.04 7.24 31.56
C THR A 589 -24.84 6.14 32.60
N GLY A 590 -23.78 6.28 33.41
CA GLY A 590 -23.39 5.30 34.40
C GLY A 590 -22.90 5.91 35.72
N SER A 591 -22.93 5.09 36.77
CA SER A 591 -22.44 5.43 38.11
C SER A 591 -22.13 4.18 38.93
N LYS A 592 -21.24 4.31 39.91
CA LYS A 592 -21.01 3.30 40.97
C LYS A 592 -22.13 3.24 42.01
N SER A 593 -22.98 4.27 42.07
CA SER A 593 -24.07 4.40 43.05
C SER A 593 -25.42 4.62 42.37
N VAL A 594 -26.39 3.77 42.73
CA VAL A 594 -27.79 3.88 42.29
C VAL A 594 -28.40 5.21 42.70
N LYS A 595 -28.13 5.70 43.92
CA LYS A 595 -28.66 6.99 44.42
C LYS A 595 -28.20 8.17 43.56
N ARG A 596 -26.91 8.21 43.20
CA ARG A 596 -26.36 9.26 42.33
C ARG A 596 -26.96 9.19 40.92
N LEU A 597 -27.18 7.98 40.42
CA LEU A 597 -27.80 7.76 39.11
C LEU A 597 -29.27 8.18 39.10
N GLN A 598 -30.01 7.95 40.20
CA GLN A 598 -31.38 8.43 40.40
C GLN A 598 -31.44 9.97 40.42
N GLN A 599 -30.53 10.62 41.12
CA GLN A 599 -30.44 12.08 41.16
C GLN A 599 -30.16 12.65 39.76
N ARG A 600 -29.15 12.10 39.07
CA ARG A 600 -28.83 12.50 37.69
C ARG A 600 -30.02 12.31 36.75
N LYS A 601 -30.76 11.20 36.88
CA LYS A 601 -31.99 10.96 36.13
C LYS A 601 -32.99 12.10 36.32
N GLN A 602 -33.25 12.51 37.56
CA GLN A 602 -34.19 13.58 37.89
C GLN A 602 -33.74 14.92 37.31
N GLU A 603 -32.48 15.30 37.54
CA GLU A 603 -31.90 16.56 37.08
C GLU A 603 -31.89 16.66 35.54
N VAL A 604 -31.44 15.61 34.84
CA VAL A 604 -31.44 15.58 33.37
C VAL A 604 -32.86 15.64 32.82
N THR A 605 -33.80 14.90 33.41
CA THR A 605 -35.21 14.96 33.00
C THR A 605 -35.77 16.36 33.15
N GLN A 606 -35.46 17.06 34.25
CA GLN A 606 -35.89 18.43 34.50
C GLN A 606 -35.29 19.42 33.48
N ILE A 607 -33.99 19.31 33.21
CA ILE A 607 -33.29 20.18 32.24
C ILE A 607 -33.89 19.99 30.84
N LEU A 608 -34.07 18.75 30.39
CA LEU A 608 -34.58 18.49 29.05
C LEU A 608 -36.07 18.84 28.91
N ALA A 609 -36.86 18.65 29.97
CA ALA A 609 -38.26 19.10 30.00
C ALA A 609 -38.37 20.63 29.81
N SER A 610 -37.41 21.42 30.30
CA SER A 610 -37.38 22.87 30.09
C SER A 610 -37.27 23.30 28.61
N ALA A 611 -36.92 22.37 27.71
CA ALA A 611 -36.85 22.57 26.27
C ALA A 611 -37.84 21.70 25.47
N GLY A 612 -38.78 21.05 26.16
CA GLY A 612 -39.74 20.12 25.55
C GLY A 612 -39.12 18.81 25.05
N MET A 613 -37.93 18.45 25.52
CA MET A 613 -37.22 17.22 25.13
C MET A 613 -37.46 16.10 26.15
N GLU A 614 -38.64 15.49 26.13
CA GLU A 614 -38.96 14.41 27.06
C GLU A 614 -38.17 13.13 26.77
N LEU A 615 -37.84 12.37 27.83
CA LEU A 615 -37.16 11.08 27.77
C LEU A 615 -38.15 9.91 27.95
N GLN A 616 -37.97 8.84 27.19
CA GLN A 616 -38.79 7.63 27.23
C GLN A 616 -37.95 6.35 27.12
N LYS A 617 -38.60 5.18 27.26
CA LYS A 617 -38.00 3.84 27.11
C LYS A 617 -36.77 3.66 28.01
N TRP A 618 -37.02 3.71 29.31
CA TRP A 618 -35.95 3.61 30.29
C TRP A 618 -35.45 2.17 30.38
N HIS A 619 -34.13 1.98 30.33
CA HIS A 619 -33.52 0.67 30.58
C HIS A 619 -32.37 0.80 31.56
N SER A 620 -32.25 -0.18 32.46
CA SER A 620 -31.28 -0.16 33.55
C SER A 620 -31.02 -1.57 34.06
N ASN A 621 -29.79 -1.84 34.50
CA ASN A 621 -29.46 -3.06 35.23
C ASN A 621 -29.86 -3.01 36.72
N ALA A 622 -30.31 -1.85 37.21
CA ALA A 622 -30.97 -1.71 38.51
C ALA A 622 -32.47 -1.38 38.31
N SER A 623 -33.35 -2.28 38.78
CA SER A 623 -34.80 -2.15 38.64
C SER A 623 -35.38 -0.95 39.39
N GLU A 624 -34.73 -0.49 40.46
CA GLU A 624 -35.12 0.69 41.25
C GLU A 624 -35.15 1.98 40.41
N LEU A 625 -34.34 2.06 39.35
CA LEU A 625 -34.25 3.23 38.46
C LEU A 625 -35.37 3.28 37.42
N LEU A 626 -36.13 2.21 37.23
CA LEU A 626 -37.21 2.12 36.25
C LEU A 626 -38.55 2.65 36.84
N PRO A 627 -39.39 3.31 36.02
CA PRO A 627 -40.73 3.74 36.45
C PRO A 627 -41.64 2.55 36.77
N SER A 628 -42.62 2.75 37.65
CA SER A 628 -43.49 1.68 38.19
C SER A 628 -44.20 0.86 37.09
N SER A 629 -44.64 1.51 36.01
CA SER A 629 -45.29 0.88 34.85
C SER A 629 -44.37 -0.09 34.06
N GLU A 630 -43.06 0.13 34.09
CA GLU A 630 -42.06 -0.73 33.42
C GLU A 630 -41.50 -1.82 34.37
N ARG A 631 -41.76 -1.70 35.68
CA ARG A 631 -41.42 -2.73 36.66
C ARG A 631 -42.31 -3.97 36.58
N GLU A 632 -43.57 -3.81 36.14
CA GLU A 632 -44.62 -4.85 36.14
C GLU A 632 -44.72 -5.67 34.83
N VAL A 633 -43.88 -5.39 33.83
CA VAL A 633 -43.87 -6.14 32.56
C VAL A 633 -43.33 -7.58 32.79
N PRO A 634 -44.05 -8.64 32.38
CA PRO A 634 -43.72 -10.03 32.71
C PRO A 634 -42.31 -10.47 32.24
N LEU A 635 -41.69 -11.35 33.04
CA LEU A 635 -40.31 -11.89 32.92
C LEU A 635 -39.92 -12.44 31.54
N THR A 636 -40.87 -12.87 30.71
CA THR A 636 -40.63 -13.39 29.35
C THR A 636 -40.66 -12.32 28.25
N SER A 637 -41.09 -11.11 28.59
CA SER A 637 -41.30 -9.98 27.65
C SER A 637 -40.35 -8.80 27.86
N ARG A 638 -39.38 -8.91 28.79
CA ARG A 638 -38.18 -8.03 28.80
C ARG A 638 -37.24 -8.46 27.68
N GLU A 639 -37.74 -8.37 26.47
CA GLU A 639 -37.03 -8.71 25.24
C GLU A 639 -35.80 -7.82 25.08
N GLU A 640 -34.77 -8.40 24.46
CA GLU A 640 -33.48 -7.81 24.15
C GLU A 640 -33.57 -6.37 23.65
N THR A 641 -33.12 -5.42 24.47
CA THR A 641 -33.20 -3.99 24.12
C THR A 641 -32.04 -3.63 23.19
N LYS A 642 -32.33 -3.02 22.03
CA LYS A 642 -31.28 -2.44 21.18
C LYS A 642 -30.81 -1.14 21.84
N THR A 643 -29.68 -1.19 22.54
CA THR A 643 -29.00 -0.03 23.13
C THR A 643 -27.87 0.39 22.20
N LEU A 644 -27.92 1.60 21.64
CA LEU A 644 -26.84 2.14 20.78
C LEU A 644 -26.46 1.19 19.62
N GLY A 645 -27.44 0.44 19.10
CA GLY A 645 -27.26 -0.52 18.01
C GLY A 645 -26.81 -1.94 18.41
N ILE A 646 -26.42 -2.17 19.67
CA ILE A 646 -26.11 -3.51 20.22
C ILE A 646 -27.27 -4.01 21.07
N ARG A 647 -27.52 -5.31 21.13
CA ARG A 647 -28.52 -5.87 22.04
C ARG A 647 -27.93 -6.01 23.45
N TRP A 648 -28.60 -5.43 24.43
CA TRP A 648 -28.24 -5.54 25.84
C TRP A 648 -29.40 -6.16 26.61
N ASN A 649 -29.06 -7.15 27.43
CA ASN A 649 -29.94 -7.71 28.45
C ASN A 649 -29.62 -7.05 29.79
N PRO A 650 -30.48 -6.16 30.32
CA PRO A 650 -30.22 -5.45 31.57
C PRO A 650 -30.26 -6.35 32.81
N GLN A 651 -30.98 -7.49 32.76
CA GLN A 651 -31.10 -8.38 33.92
C GLN A 651 -29.81 -9.16 34.18
N GLU A 652 -29.28 -9.78 33.11
CA GLU A 652 -28.01 -10.51 33.16
C GLU A 652 -26.78 -9.59 33.01
N ASP A 653 -27.03 -8.33 32.68
CA ASP A 653 -26.02 -7.32 32.35
C ASP A 653 -25.02 -7.77 31.26
N THR A 654 -25.56 -8.35 30.18
CA THR A 654 -24.78 -8.92 29.07
C THR A 654 -25.17 -8.35 27.71
N PHE A 655 -24.17 -8.18 26.85
CA PHE A 655 -24.37 -7.91 25.43
C PHE A 655 -24.54 -9.22 24.66
N ILE A 656 -25.43 -9.17 23.66
CA ILE A 656 -25.80 -10.30 22.80
C ILE A 656 -25.67 -9.86 21.33
N PHE A 657 -25.18 -10.76 20.48
CA PHE A 657 -25.05 -10.51 19.04
C PHE A 657 -26.01 -11.41 18.26
N LYS A 658 -26.95 -10.79 17.55
CA LYS A 658 -27.89 -11.50 16.68
C LYS A 658 -27.71 -11.07 15.24
N VAL A 659 -27.45 -12.03 14.36
CA VAL A 659 -27.31 -11.81 12.92
C VAL A 659 -28.56 -12.32 12.22
N ALA A 660 -29.28 -11.44 11.53
CA ALA A 660 -30.46 -11.82 10.76
C ALA A 660 -30.02 -12.52 9.46
N ILE A 661 -29.96 -13.85 9.47
CA ILE A 661 -29.49 -14.62 8.31
C ILE A 661 -30.54 -14.57 7.19
N PRO A 662 -30.23 -14.03 5.99
CA PRO A 662 -31.18 -14.00 4.89
C PRO A 662 -31.56 -15.42 4.45
N ALA A 663 -32.80 -15.67 4.05
CA ALA A 663 -33.19 -16.98 3.53
C ALA A 663 -32.50 -17.30 2.18
N GLY A 664 -31.99 -18.53 2.03
CA GLY A 664 -31.41 -19.04 0.79
C GLY A 664 -29.89 -18.83 0.59
N PRO A 665 -29.29 -19.47 -0.43
CA PRO A 665 -27.85 -19.43 -0.67
C PRO A 665 -27.39 -18.08 -1.23
N CYS A 666 -26.26 -17.58 -0.75
CA CYS A 666 -25.63 -16.38 -1.29
C CYS A 666 -24.89 -16.74 -2.59
N ARG A 667 -25.36 -16.21 -3.74
CA ARG A 667 -24.83 -16.58 -5.05
C ARG A 667 -23.85 -15.56 -5.65
N SER A 668 -23.80 -14.34 -5.10
CA SER A 668 -23.00 -13.24 -5.65
C SER A 668 -22.21 -12.49 -4.57
N LYS A 669 -21.18 -11.76 -4.98
CA LYS A 669 -20.40 -10.88 -4.08
C LYS A 669 -21.28 -9.89 -3.33
N ARG A 670 -22.29 -9.31 -4.01
CA ARG A 670 -23.25 -8.39 -3.38
C ARG A 670 -24.03 -9.06 -2.25
N SER A 671 -24.50 -10.30 -2.46
CA SER A 671 -25.27 -11.03 -1.44
C SER A 671 -24.43 -11.34 -0.19
N ILE A 672 -23.15 -11.69 -0.38
CA ILE A 672 -22.20 -11.94 0.72
C ILE A 672 -21.92 -10.66 1.49
N LEU A 673 -21.61 -9.56 0.79
CA LEU A 673 -21.33 -8.28 1.43
C LEU A 673 -22.53 -7.77 2.24
N SER A 674 -23.76 -7.99 1.75
CA SER A 674 -24.98 -7.67 2.48
C SER A 674 -25.05 -8.38 3.83
N VAL A 675 -24.66 -9.67 3.90
CA VAL A 675 -24.59 -10.42 5.17
C VAL A 675 -23.46 -9.91 6.06
N ILE A 676 -22.28 -9.63 5.50
CA ILE A 676 -21.15 -9.06 6.27
C ILE A 676 -21.54 -7.74 6.92
N ALA A 677 -22.26 -6.88 6.20
CA ALA A 677 -22.70 -5.58 6.69
C ALA A 677 -23.77 -5.68 7.80
N GLN A 678 -24.45 -6.81 7.95
CA GLN A 678 -25.38 -7.07 9.05
C GLN A 678 -24.68 -7.47 10.35
N ILE A 679 -23.39 -7.84 10.30
CA ILE A 679 -22.60 -8.12 11.49
C ILE A 679 -22.16 -6.78 12.09
N TYR A 680 -22.98 -6.26 12.99
CA TYR A 680 -22.76 -4.98 13.64
C TYR A 680 -21.93 -5.14 14.93
N ASP A 681 -20.68 -4.67 14.91
CA ASP A 681 -19.74 -4.74 16.04
C ASP A 681 -18.92 -3.46 16.19
N PRO A 682 -19.50 -2.38 16.71
CA PRO A 682 -18.82 -1.07 16.82
C PRO A 682 -17.68 -1.04 17.84
N MET A 683 -17.59 -2.03 18.75
CA MET A 683 -16.50 -2.15 19.74
C MET A 683 -15.41 -3.16 19.34
N GLY A 684 -15.63 -3.95 18.28
CA GLY A 684 -14.74 -5.02 17.86
C GLY A 684 -14.71 -6.23 18.81
N LEU A 685 -15.76 -6.51 19.59
CA LEU A 685 -15.76 -7.63 20.55
C LEU A 685 -15.80 -8.99 19.85
N ILE A 686 -16.46 -9.05 18.70
CA ILE A 686 -16.53 -10.22 17.82
C ILE A 686 -15.63 -10.02 16.59
N GLY A 687 -14.64 -9.12 16.70
CA GLY A 687 -13.68 -8.77 15.65
C GLY A 687 -13.10 -9.99 14.90
N PRO A 688 -12.70 -11.09 15.56
CA PRO A 688 -12.22 -12.30 14.89
C PRO A 688 -13.22 -12.93 13.91
N VAL A 689 -14.52 -12.91 14.23
CA VAL A 689 -15.58 -13.41 13.33
C VAL A 689 -15.69 -12.47 12.13
N VAL A 690 -15.72 -11.16 12.37
CA VAL A 690 -15.79 -10.14 11.31
C VAL A 690 -14.59 -10.22 10.36
N VAL A 691 -13.37 -10.45 10.89
CA VAL A 691 -12.16 -10.60 10.06
C VAL A 691 -12.24 -11.82 9.16
N LYS A 692 -12.71 -12.97 9.66
CA LYS A 692 -12.88 -14.19 8.84
C LYS A 692 -13.79 -13.92 7.64
N ALA A 693 -14.89 -13.21 7.88
CA ALA A 693 -15.81 -12.80 6.82
C ALA A 693 -15.18 -11.82 5.82
N LYS A 694 -14.43 -10.81 6.32
CA LYS A 694 -13.69 -9.83 5.52
C LYS A 694 -12.59 -10.48 4.66
N LEU A 695 -11.87 -11.47 5.19
CA LEU A 695 -10.85 -12.24 4.47
C LEU A 695 -11.45 -13.10 3.37
N PHE A 696 -12.63 -13.70 3.61
CA PHE A 696 -13.36 -14.42 2.57
C PHE A 696 -13.70 -13.50 1.40
N MET A 697 -14.21 -12.31 1.68
CA MET A 697 -14.50 -11.33 0.64
C MET A 697 -13.21 -10.88 -0.08
N ARG A 698 -12.08 -10.71 0.62
CA ARG A 698 -10.73 -10.51 0.02
C ARG A 698 -10.39 -11.56 -1.03
N ARG A 699 -10.67 -12.84 -0.76
CA ARG A 699 -10.46 -13.94 -1.71
C ARG A 699 -11.33 -13.78 -2.96
N LEU A 700 -12.61 -13.40 -2.80
CA LEU A 700 -13.50 -13.18 -3.93
C LEU A 700 -13.07 -12.02 -4.85
N TRP A 701 -12.47 -10.96 -4.30
CA TRP A 701 -11.93 -9.88 -5.14
C TRP A 701 -10.71 -10.31 -5.96
N LYS A 702 -9.86 -11.19 -5.42
CA LYS A 702 -8.72 -11.73 -6.19
C LYS A 702 -9.17 -12.49 -7.45
N LEU A 703 -10.39 -13.03 -7.45
CA LEU A 703 -10.96 -13.74 -8.61
C LEU A 703 -11.48 -12.82 -9.72
N SER A 704 -11.51 -11.49 -9.51
CA SER A 704 -11.97 -10.51 -10.52
C SER A 704 -13.38 -10.78 -11.09
N ILE A 705 -14.25 -11.43 -10.32
CA ILE A 705 -15.67 -11.68 -10.64
C ILE A 705 -16.44 -10.33 -10.55
N ASP A 706 -17.56 -10.10 -11.23
CA ASP A 706 -18.38 -8.89 -11.01
C ASP A 706 -19.32 -9.01 -9.79
N TRP A 707 -19.99 -7.92 -9.41
CA TRP A 707 -20.78 -7.84 -8.16
C TRP A 707 -21.95 -8.81 -8.09
N ASP A 708 -22.62 -9.04 -9.23
CA ASP A 708 -23.86 -9.81 -9.34
C ASP A 708 -23.65 -11.16 -10.04
N ASP A 709 -22.42 -11.45 -10.45
CA ASP A 709 -22.03 -12.74 -11.06
C ASP A 709 -22.08 -13.88 -10.05
N LYS A 710 -22.28 -15.09 -10.58
CA LYS A 710 -22.24 -16.32 -9.78
C LYS A 710 -20.81 -16.60 -9.33
N ILE A 711 -20.64 -16.77 -8.02
CA ILE A 711 -19.34 -17.22 -7.45
C ILE A 711 -19.13 -18.73 -7.69
N PRO A 712 -17.86 -19.20 -7.72
CA PRO A 712 -17.54 -20.62 -7.80
C PRO A 712 -18.28 -21.44 -6.75
N VAL A 713 -18.80 -22.61 -7.14
CA VAL A 713 -19.64 -23.46 -6.28
C VAL A 713 -18.94 -23.82 -4.98
N GLU A 714 -17.65 -24.12 -5.02
CA GLU A 714 -16.83 -24.44 -3.84
C GLU A 714 -16.85 -23.30 -2.80
N LEU A 715 -16.63 -22.07 -3.25
CA LEU A 715 -16.67 -20.87 -2.39
C LEU A 715 -18.08 -20.56 -1.93
N MET A 716 -19.09 -20.83 -2.76
CA MET A 716 -20.49 -20.71 -2.39
C MET A 716 -20.83 -21.64 -1.21
N LEU A 717 -20.40 -22.89 -1.28
CA LEU A 717 -20.60 -23.87 -0.21
C LEU A 717 -19.83 -23.49 1.05
N GLU A 718 -18.57 -23.07 0.91
CA GLU A 718 -17.74 -22.58 2.03
C GLU A 718 -18.43 -21.42 2.76
N TRP A 719 -18.92 -20.42 2.00
CA TRP A 719 -19.62 -19.26 2.56
C TRP A 719 -20.95 -19.62 3.20
N ASN A 720 -21.79 -20.42 2.54
CA ASN A 720 -23.09 -20.79 3.11
C ASN A 720 -22.92 -21.61 4.39
N SER A 721 -21.91 -22.50 4.46
CA SER A 721 -21.56 -23.19 5.71
C SER A 721 -21.10 -22.22 6.79
N TYR A 722 -20.29 -21.20 6.46
CA TYR A 722 -19.93 -20.15 7.41
C TYR A 722 -21.15 -19.31 7.86
N LYS A 723 -22.04 -18.98 6.94
CA LYS A 723 -23.28 -18.22 7.16
C LYS A 723 -24.23 -18.94 8.12
N GLU A 724 -24.44 -20.24 7.96
CA GLU A 724 -25.23 -21.08 8.89
C GLU A 724 -24.61 -21.10 10.30
N ARG A 725 -23.27 -21.07 10.38
CA ARG A 725 -22.56 -21.02 11.67
C ARG A 725 -22.70 -19.69 12.39
N LEU A 726 -23.08 -18.59 11.70
CA LEU A 726 -23.31 -17.30 12.35
C LEU A 726 -24.49 -17.32 13.33
N GLU A 727 -25.38 -18.33 13.28
CA GLU A 727 -26.43 -18.52 14.30
C GLU A 727 -25.87 -18.71 15.71
N ALA A 728 -24.70 -19.37 15.82
CA ALA A 728 -24.02 -19.59 17.09
C ALA A 728 -23.53 -18.29 17.75
N MET A 729 -23.60 -17.14 17.05
CA MET A 729 -23.31 -15.84 17.65
C MET A 729 -24.31 -15.46 18.75
N GLU A 730 -25.54 -15.98 18.69
CA GLU A 730 -26.55 -15.76 19.73
C GLU A 730 -26.14 -16.39 21.08
N GLU A 731 -25.25 -17.39 21.07
CA GLU A 731 -24.70 -18.01 22.28
C GLU A 731 -23.67 -17.11 22.99
N ILE A 732 -23.12 -16.11 22.30
CA ILE A 732 -22.10 -15.22 22.86
C ILE A 732 -22.77 -14.21 23.80
N LYS A 733 -22.62 -14.48 25.10
CA LYS A 733 -23.00 -13.56 26.18
C LYS A 733 -21.76 -12.87 26.74
N ILE A 734 -21.63 -11.57 26.49
CA ILE A 734 -20.47 -10.79 26.95
C ILE A 734 -20.91 -9.91 28.11
N PRO A 735 -20.26 -9.99 29.29
CA PRO A 735 -20.51 -9.03 30.36
C PRO A 735 -20.33 -7.59 29.86
N ARG A 736 -21.36 -6.75 30.05
CA ARG A 736 -21.26 -5.31 29.76
C ARG A 736 -20.09 -4.74 30.55
N GLN A 737 -20.08 -4.99 31.86
CA GLN A 737 -19.06 -4.46 32.76
C GLN A 737 -17.67 -5.06 32.48
N ALA A 738 -16.73 -4.23 32.04
CA ALA A 738 -15.34 -4.62 31.79
C ALA A 738 -14.44 -4.55 33.03
N VAL A 739 -14.83 -3.77 34.04
CA VAL A 739 -14.11 -3.62 35.32
C VAL A 739 -14.87 -4.35 36.42
N THR A 740 -14.19 -4.92 37.41
CA THR A 740 -14.88 -5.50 38.59
C THR A 740 -15.32 -4.43 39.57
N ARG A 741 -16.43 -4.70 40.28
CA ARG A 741 -16.89 -3.85 41.39
C ARG A 741 -15.76 -3.68 42.42
N GLU A 742 -15.66 -2.49 42.99
CA GLU A 742 -14.69 -2.17 44.05
C GLU A 742 -13.21 -2.42 43.69
N ALA A 743 -12.87 -2.38 42.39
CA ALA A 743 -11.47 -2.44 41.96
C ALA A 743 -10.67 -1.28 42.58
N VAL A 744 -9.60 -1.64 43.29
CA VAL A 744 -8.66 -0.68 43.91
C VAL A 744 -7.69 -0.16 42.86
N GLN A 745 -7.25 -1.04 41.95
CA GLN A 745 -6.31 -0.70 40.89
C GLN A 745 -6.80 -1.25 39.55
N ILE A 746 -6.58 -0.48 38.49
CA ILE A 746 -6.94 -0.83 37.11
C ILE A 746 -5.70 -0.70 36.23
N GLU A 747 -5.35 -1.77 35.52
CA GLU A 747 -4.26 -1.82 34.54
C GLU A 747 -4.86 -2.02 33.14
N MET A 748 -4.34 -1.31 32.13
CA MET A 748 -4.73 -1.48 30.73
C MET A 748 -3.65 -2.23 29.97
N HIS A 749 -4.02 -3.34 29.35
CA HIS A 749 -3.14 -4.18 28.57
C HIS A 749 -3.56 -4.22 27.11
N GLY A 750 -2.72 -3.67 26.24
CA GLY A 750 -2.92 -3.67 24.80
C GLY A 750 -2.07 -4.74 24.12
N PHE A 751 -2.65 -5.54 23.24
CA PHE A 751 -1.95 -6.54 22.45
C PHE A 751 -2.09 -6.22 20.96
N CYS A 752 -1.02 -6.40 20.19
CA CYS A 752 -1.07 -6.23 18.74
C CYS A 752 -0.33 -7.34 18.00
N ASP A 753 -0.77 -7.62 16.78
CA ASP A 753 -0.15 -8.61 15.92
C ASP A 753 -0.44 -8.31 14.43
N ALA A 754 0.31 -8.92 13.54
CA ALA A 754 0.12 -8.77 12.10
C ALA A 754 0.50 -10.02 11.30
N SER A 755 -0.27 -10.30 10.26
CA SER A 755 0.04 -11.28 9.21
C SER A 755 0.02 -10.60 7.83
N GLN A 756 0.38 -11.36 6.79
CA GLN A 756 0.22 -10.91 5.40
C GLN A 756 -1.24 -10.70 4.99
N SER A 757 -2.18 -11.25 5.77
CA SER A 757 -3.61 -11.24 5.48
C SER A 757 -4.34 -10.08 6.17
N ALA A 758 -4.03 -9.84 7.43
CA ALA A 758 -4.67 -8.83 8.28
C ALA A 758 -3.71 -8.41 9.40
N TYR A 759 -4.00 -7.29 10.05
CA TYR A 759 -3.34 -6.88 11.30
C TYR A 759 -4.38 -6.32 12.26
N GLY A 760 -4.12 -6.44 13.56
CA GLY A 760 -5.12 -6.13 14.58
C GLY A 760 -4.53 -5.81 15.93
N ALA A 761 -5.39 -5.25 16.79
CA ALA A 761 -5.07 -4.93 18.16
C ALA A 761 -6.28 -5.18 19.06
N CYS A 762 -6.06 -5.61 20.31
CA CYS A 762 -7.09 -5.76 21.34
C CYS A 762 -6.62 -5.14 22.66
N ILE A 763 -7.57 -4.64 23.45
CA ILE A 763 -7.30 -4.01 24.74
C ILE A 763 -8.12 -4.71 25.81
N TYR A 764 -7.44 -5.06 26.91
CA TYR A 764 -8.00 -5.65 28.11
C TYR A 764 -7.88 -4.67 29.27
N LEU A 765 -8.89 -4.65 30.14
CA LEU A 765 -8.79 -4.05 31.46
C LEU A 765 -8.56 -5.16 32.48
N CYS A 766 -7.50 -5.00 33.27
CA CYS A 766 -7.18 -5.86 34.40
C CYS A 766 -7.53 -5.11 35.69
N SER A 767 -8.53 -5.62 36.41
CA SER A 767 -9.01 -5.04 37.67
C SER A 767 -8.45 -5.83 38.84
N ILE A 768 -7.92 -5.13 39.83
CA ILE A 768 -7.35 -5.70 41.05
C ILE A 768 -8.26 -5.32 42.21
N ASP A 769 -8.83 -6.30 42.90
CA ASP A 769 -9.65 -6.08 44.09
C ASP A 769 -8.79 -5.79 45.33
N ALA A 770 -9.43 -5.42 46.44
CA ALA A 770 -8.74 -5.15 47.71
C ALA A 770 -8.03 -6.40 48.30
N LYS A 771 -8.41 -7.60 47.86
CA LYS A 771 -7.80 -8.88 48.27
C LYS A 771 -6.60 -9.25 47.36
N GLY A 772 -6.31 -8.46 46.33
CA GLY A 772 -5.26 -8.70 45.36
C GLY A 772 -5.64 -9.66 44.22
N ASN A 773 -6.90 -10.08 44.12
CA ASN A 773 -7.35 -10.91 43.00
C ASN A 773 -7.43 -10.08 41.72
N LYS A 774 -6.87 -10.61 40.64
CA LYS A 774 -6.87 -9.96 39.33
C LYS A 774 -7.88 -10.59 38.40
N THR A 775 -8.66 -9.74 37.75
CA THR A 775 -9.60 -10.15 36.70
C THR A 775 -9.33 -9.37 35.43
N ALA A 776 -9.15 -10.07 34.32
CA ALA A 776 -8.89 -9.46 33.02
C ALA A 776 -10.10 -9.67 32.10
N ARG A 777 -10.59 -8.61 31.46
CA ARG A 777 -11.71 -8.67 30.51
C ARG A 777 -11.42 -7.86 29.26
N LEU A 778 -11.81 -8.37 28.10
CA LEU A 778 -11.71 -7.68 26.81
C LEU A 778 -12.62 -6.43 26.81
N LEU A 779 -12.01 -5.27 26.60
CA LEU A 779 -12.71 -3.99 26.50
C LEU A 779 -13.12 -3.68 25.05
N THR A 780 -12.17 -3.78 24.12
CA THR A 780 -12.37 -3.45 22.70
C THR A 780 -11.28 -4.09 21.84
N SER A 781 -11.57 -4.32 20.56
CA SER A 781 -10.55 -4.68 19.58
C SER A 781 -10.76 -3.96 18.26
N LYS A 782 -9.73 -3.98 17.42
CA LYS A 782 -9.76 -3.35 16.11
C LYS A 782 -8.92 -4.15 15.13
N SER A 783 -9.42 -4.30 13.91
CA SER A 783 -8.78 -5.12 12.88
C SER A 783 -8.81 -4.44 11.53
N ARG A 784 -7.78 -4.68 10.72
CA ARG A 784 -7.65 -4.17 9.35
C ARG A 784 -7.15 -5.25 8.42
N ILE A 785 -7.72 -5.29 7.21
CA ILE A 785 -7.22 -6.16 6.15
C ILE A 785 -5.89 -5.60 5.65
N ALA A 786 -4.87 -6.44 5.52
CA ALA A 786 -3.57 -6.00 5.01
C ALA A 786 -3.70 -5.52 3.55
N PRO A 787 -3.01 -4.43 3.17
CA PRO A 787 -3.06 -3.91 1.81
C PRO A 787 -2.72 -4.98 0.75
N LEU A 788 -3.27 -4.83 -0.46
CA LEU A 788 -2.88 -5.67 -1.60
C LEU A 788 -1.43 -5.41 -2.03
N LYS A 789 -0.89 -4.22 -1.77
CA LYS A 789 0.53 -3.92 -1.97
C LYS A 789 1.37 -4.70 -0.96
N ILE A 790 2.32 -5.48 -1.47
CA ILE A 790 3.19 -6.34 -0.65
C ILE A 790 4.03 -5.46 0.28
N LEU A 791 3.72 -5.53 1.57
CA LEU A 791 4.54 -4.99 2.66
C LEU A 791 5.23 -6.15 3.37
N SER A 792 6.44 -5.92 3.88
CA SER A 792 7.13 -6.92 4.70
C SER A 792 6.42 -7.12 6.03
N ILE A 793 6.49 -8.33 6.59
CA ILE A 793 5.87 -8.69 7.88
C ILE A 793 6.26 -7.68 8.99
N PRO A 794 7.54 -7.30 9.18
CA PRO A 794 7.91 -6.29 10.19
C PRO A 794 7.21 -4.94 10.01
N ARG A 795 6.92 -4.52 8.78
CA ARG A 795 6.22 -3.26 8.51
C ARG A 795 4.73 -3.38 8.82
N LEU A 796 4.14 -4.56 8.65
CA LEU A 796 2.76 -4.86 9.04
C LEU A 796 2.64 -4.96 10.57
N GLU A 797 3.60 -5.58 11.25
CA GLU A 797 3.70 -5.60 12.72
C GLU A 797 3.86 -4.18 13.27
N LEU A 798 4.66 -3.32 12.64
CA LEU A 798 4.74 -1.91 13.01
C LEU A 798 3.40 -1.19 12.79
N CYS A 799 2.65 -1.52 11.73
CA CYS A 799 1.31 -0.98 11.51
C CYS A 799 0.32 -1.44 12.58
N SER A 800 0.41 -2.67 13.09
CA SER A 800 -0.43 -3.14 14.19
C SER A 800 -0.09 -2.43 15.50
N ALA A 801 1.19 -2.16 15.77
CA ALA A 801 1.62 -1.34 16.91
C ALA A 801 1.08 0.09 16.84
N VAL A 802 1.10 0.73 15.65
CA VAL A 802 0.45 2.04 15.46
C VAL A 802 -1.05 1.97 15.70
N LEU A 803 -1.72 0.91 15.22
CA LEU A 803 -3.15 0.70 15.44
C LEU A 803 -3.46 0.59 16.93
N LEU A 804 -2.65 -0.16 17.67
CA LEU A 804 -2.80 -0.31 19.12
C LEU A 804 -2.57 1.01 19.86
N ALA A 805 -1.51 1.76 19.54
CA ALA A 805 -1.22 3.05 20.16
C ALA A 805 -2.39 4.04 19.97
N LYS A 806 -2.96 4.09 18.76
CA LYS A 806 -4.14 4.93 18.47
C LYS A 806 -5.40 4.46 19.20
N LEU A 807 -5.66 3.15 19.23
CA LEU A 807 -6.81 2.58 19.94
C LEU A 807 -6.71 2.85 21.44
N ALA A 808 -5.52 2.68 22.01
CA ALA A 808 -5.24 2.96 23.42
C ALA A 808 -5.42 4.44 23.77
N CYS A 809 -4.93 5.35 22.92
CA CYS A 809 -5.16 6.78 23.12
C CYS A 809 -6.65 7.13 23.08
N LYS A 810 -7.42 6.51 22.16
CA LYS A 810 -8.86 6.69 22.07
C LYS A 810 -9.58 6.21 23.33
N VAL A 811 -9.27 4.99 23.79
CA VAL A 811 -9.80 4.43 25.04
C VAL A 811 -9.49 5.33 26.24
N ARG A 812 -8.25 5.85 26.32
CA ARG A 812 -7.82 6.75 27.40
C ARG A 812 -8.60 8.08 27.41
N LYS A 813 -8.99 8.60 26.25
CA LYS A 813 -9.82 9.81 26.14
C LYS A 813 -11.30 9.52 26.41
N ALA A 814 -11.79 8.34 26.04
CA ALA A 814 -13.20 7.98 26.14
C ALA A 814 -13.63 7.57 27.56
N LEU A 815 -12.79 6.82 28.29
CA LEU A 815 -13.09 6.35 29.64
C LEU A 815 -12.89 7.47 30.67
N THR A 816 -13.81 7.57 31.63
CA THR A 816 -13.68 8.51 32.77
C THR A 816 -13.04 7.84 33.99
N LEU A 817 -12.72 6.55 33.89
CA LEU A 817 -12.00 5.78 34.92
C LEU A 817 -10.53 6.20 35.05
N GLN A 818 -10.01 6.17 36.27
CA GLN A 818 -8.57 6.28 36.52
C GLN A 818 -7.87 4.94 36.24
N ILE A 819 -7.09 4.89 35.16
CA ILE A 819 -6.20 3.77 34.85
C ILE A 819 -4.83 4.04 35.46
N HIS A 820 -4.31 3.10 36.23
CA HIS A 820 -3.09 3.27 37.02
C HIS A 820 -1.83 2.87 36.24
N LYS A 821 -1.97 1.96 35.28
CA LYS A 821 -0.85 1.41 34.53
C LYS A 821 -1.25 1.09 33.10
N TYR A 822 -0.36 1.39 32.16
CA TYR A 822 -0.51 1.11 30.74
C TYR A 822 0.61 0.19 30.26
N LEU A 823 0.25 -0.90 29.59
CA LEU A 823 1.20 -1.90 29.09
C LEU A 823 0.82 -2.34 27.68
N TYR A 824 1.79 -2.35 26.78
CA TYR A 824 1.60 -2.71 25.38
C TYR A 824 2.47 -3.91 25.02
N TRP A 825 1.89 -4.88 24.33
CA TRP A 825 2.50 -6.19 24.09
C TRP A 825 2.52 -6.49 22.59
N THR A 826 3.69 -6.92 22.11
CA THR A 826 3.88 -7.42 20.74
C THR A 826 4.83 -8.62 20.73
N ASN A 827 4.61 -9.56 19.83
CA ASN A 827 5.52 -10.67 19.56
C ASN A 827 6.69 -10.29 18.62
N ALA A 828 6.64 -9.09 18.04
CA ALA A 828 7.62 -8.59 17.10
C ALA A 828 8.78 -7.90 17.83
N SER A 829 9.85 -8.64 18.14
CA SER A 829 11.06 -8.09 18.76
C SER A 829 11.67 -6.92 17.96
N ILE A 830 11.54 -6.95 16.63
CA ILE A 830 12.02 -5.87 15.74
C ILE A 830 11.25 -4.56 15.94
N VAL A 831 9.93 -4.65 16.14
CA VAL A 831 9.08 -3.49 16.39
C VAL A 831 9.42 -2.87 17.74
N ILE A 832 9.65 -3.67 18.78
CA ILE A 832 10.08 -3.14 20.09
C ILE A 832 11.41 -2.42 19.98
N HIS A 833 12.36 -2.96 19.22
CA HIS A 833 13.64 -2.28 19.00
C HIS A 833 13.49 -0.96 18.24
N TRP A 834 12.61 -0.90 17.23
CA TRP A 834 12.30 0.36 16.55
C TRP A 834 11.62 1.37 17.47
N ILE A 835 10.71 0.93 18.34
CA ILE A 835 10.01 1.80 19.30
C ILE A 835 10.96 2.36 20.36
N ARG A 836 11.95 1.57 20.82
CA ARG A 836 13.01 2.01 21.75
C ARG A 836 14.14 2.78 21.07
N GLY A 837 14.17 2.76 19.74
CA GLY A 837 15.18 3.42 18.92
C GLY A 837 14.84 4.88 18.65
N ASP A 838 15.81 5.57 18.05
CA ASP A 838 15.66 6.95 17.58
C ASP A 838 15.06 6.95 16.16
N PRO A 839 13.87 7.56 15.94
CA PRO A 839 13.20 7.61 14.64
C PRO A 839 14.10 8.08 13.49
N ASP A 840 15.00 9.03 13.74
CA ASP A 840 15.83 9.68 12.71
C ASP A 840 16.86 8.72 12.08
N LYS A 841 17.14 7.60 12.75
CA LYS A 841 18.07 6.57 12.25
C LYS A 841 17.40 5.61 11.27
N HIS A 842 16.07 5.63 11.18
CA HIS A 842 15.27 4.74 10.37
C HIS A 842 14.84 5.37 9.04
N LYS A 843 14.45 4.54 8.06
CA LYS A 843 13.82 5.03 6.83
C LYS A 843 12.47 5.67 7.11
N VAL A 844 12.06 6.63 6.27
CA VAL A 844 10.83 7.45 6.41
C VAL A 844 9.59 6.66 6.82
N PHE A 845 9.34 5.48 6.23
CA PHE A 845 8.17 4.65 6.58
C PHE A 845 8.14 4.25 8.06
N VAL A 846 9.29 3.78 8.58
CA VAL A 846 9.45 3.32 9.96
C VAL A 846 9.55 4.53 10.89
N ALA A 847 10.36 5.54 10.53
CA ALA A 847 10.53 6.77 11.30
C ALA A 847 9.20 7.45 11.62
N ASN A 848 8.35 7.68 10.61
CA ASN A 848 7.06 8.35 10.79
C ASN A 848 6.12 7.55 11.73
N ARG A 849 6.14 6.22 11.65
CA ARG A 849 5.26 5.35 12.46
C ARG A 849 5.75 5.21 13.90
N VAL A 850 7.06 5.10 14.08
CA VAL A 850 7.68 5.11 15.41
C VAL A 850 7.43 6.45 16.09
N THR A 851 7.54 7.57 15.37
CA THR A 851 7.23 8.91 15.89
C THR A 851 5.78 8.98 16.39
N ILE A 852 4.83 8.42 15.65
CA ILE A 852 3.42 8.35 16.10
C ILE A 852 3.30 7.52 17.39
N ILE A 853 3.95 6.36 17.47
CA ILE A 853 3.88 5.50 18.67
C ILE A 853 4.49 6.21 19.88
N GLN A 854 5.68 6.79 19.72
CA GLN A 854 6.39 7.52 20.78
C GLN A 854 5.64 8.81 21.20
N GLY A 855 4.86 9.42 20.31
CA GLY A 855 4.01 10.56 20.64
C GLY A 855 2.74 10.20 21.41
N LEU A 856 2.26 8.94 21.32
CA LEU A 856 1.01 8.48 21.95
C LEU A 856 1.22 7.60 23.18
N THR A 857 2.37 6.94 23.29
CA THR A 857 2.68 5.94 24.31
C THR A 857 4.13 6.11 24.78
N ARG A 858 4.45 5.64 25.99
CA ARG A 858 5.83 5.70 26.47
C ARG A 858 6.60 4.44 26.08
N GLN A 859 7.87 4.60 25.77
CA GLN A 859 8.72 3.50 25.27
C GLN A 859 8.91 2.37 26.30
N ASP A 860 8.90 2.71 27.59
CA ASP A 860 9.04 1.79 28.73
C ASP A 860 7.79 0.92 28.98
N GLU A 861 6.66 1.28 28.38
CA GLU A 861 5.40 0.53 28.49
C GLU A 861 5.33 -0.66 27.51
N TRP A 862 6.20 -0.70 26.50
CA TRP A 862 6.23 -1.73 25.46
C TRP A 862 7.07 -2.96 25.86
N ARG A 863 6.42 -4.13 25.79
CA ARG A 863 6.96 -5.44 26.20
C ARG A 863 6.78 -6.50 25.12
N HIS A 864 7.63 -7.52 25.19
CA HIS A 864 7.55 -8.68 24.33
C HIS A 864 6.57 -9.72 24.89
N VAL A 865 5.77 -10.34 24.02
CA VAL A 865 4.94 -11.51 24.35
C VAL A 865 5.19 -12.62 23.33
N ARG A 866 5.16 -13.88 23.75
CA ARG A 866 5.28 -15.01 22.82
C ARG A 866 4.02 -15.12 21.95
N THR A 867 4.17 -15.49 20.68
CA THR A 867 3.08 -15.64 19.70
C THR A 867 1.91 -16.47 20.25
N LYS A 868 2.17 -17.67 20.80
CA LYS A 868 1.11 -18.54 21.40
C LYS A 868 0.35 -17.91 22.59
N SER A 869 0.89 -16.87 23.19
CA SER A 869 0.30 -16.12 24.30
C SER A 869 -0.19 -14.74 23.88
N ASN A 870 -0.27 -14.45 22.58
CA ASN A 870 -0.78 -13.20 22.04
C ASN A 870 -2.25 -13.36 21.63
N PRO A 871 -3.22 -12.74 22.33
CA PRO A 871 -4.63 -12.84 21.95
C PRO A 871 -4.93 -12.14 20.62
N ALA A 872 -4.09 -11.21 20.17
CA ALA A 872 -4.25 -10.53 18.89
C ALA A 872 -4.06 -11.48 17.69
N ASP A 873 -3.40 -12.64 17.85
CA ASP A 873 -3.31 -13.68 16.81
C ASP A 873 -4.69 -14.19 16.38
N ILE A 874 -5.65 -14.28 17.31
CA ILE A 874 -7.02 -14.75 17.03
C ILE A 874 -7.71 -13.80 16.03
N ILE A 875 -7.40 -12.50 16.09
CA ILE A 875 -7.91 -11.49 15.15
C ILE A 875 -7.35 -11.73 13.75
N LEU A 876 -6.08 -12.14 13.62
CA LEU A 876 -5.38 -12.21 12.34
C LEU A 876 -5.93 -13.28 11.41
N TRP A 877 -6.20 -14.45 11.97
CA TRP A 877 -6.71 -15.61 11.24
C TRP A 877 -8.23 -15.61 11.19
N GLY A 878 -8.85 -14.96 12.16
CA GLY A 878 -10.27 -15.09 12.46
C GLY A 878 -10.57 -16.45 13.10
N ILE A 879 -11.77 -16.57 13.65
CA ILE A 879 -12.21 -17.78 14.37
C ILE A 879 -13.57 -18.22 13.83
N ASP A 880 -13.88 -19.51 13.98
CA ASP A 880 -15.23 -19.98 13.72
C ASP A 880 -16.22 -19.41 14.76
N PRO A 881 -17.40 -18.92 14.34
CA PRO A 881 -18.42 -18.41 15.27
C PRO A 881 -18.75 -19.36 16.42
N ARG A 882 -18.69 -20.69 16.20
CA ARG A 882 -18.98 -21.72 17.22
C ARG A 882 -17.85 -21.89 18.26
N GLU A 883 -16.65 -21.45 17.93
CA GLU A 883 -15.47 -21.59 18.80
C GLU A 883 -15.21 -20.32 19.63
N LEU A 884 -15.63 -19.15 19.13
CA LEU A 884 -15.47 -17.88 19.83
C LEU A 884 -16.06 -17.87 21.26
N PRO A 885 -17.27 -18.39 21.53
CA PRO A 885 -17.81 -18.45 22.90
C PRO A 885 -16.90 -19.21 23.88
N LYS A 886 -16.15 -20.21 23.38
CA LYS A 886 -15.30 -21.10 24.18
C LYS A 886 -13.87 -20.57 24.36
N SER A 887 -13.53 -19.46 23.72
CA SER A 887 -12.16 -18.93 23.69
C SER A 887 -11.84 -18.06 24.91
N GLU A 888 -11.39 -18.68 26.01
CA GLU A 888 -10.94 -17.92 27.19
C GLU A 888 -9.79 -16.95 26.88
N MET A 889 -8.90 -17.35 25.98
CA MET A 889 -7.77 -16.53 25.52
C MET A 889 -8.24 -15.21 24.91
N TRP A 890 -9.35 -15.22 24.17
CA TRP A 890 -9.92 -14.00 23.59
C TRP A 890 -10.63 -13.14 24.63
N TRP A 891 -11.42 -13.73 25.54
CA TRP A 891 -12.25 -12.97 26.47
C TRP A 891 -11.50 -12.45 27.70
N SER A 892 -10.56 -13.25 28.22
CA SER A 892 -9.81 -12.96 29.45
C SER A 892 -8.33 -12.69 29.21
N GLY A 893 -7.85 -12.85 27.97
CA GLY A 893 -6.43 -12.75 27.65
C GLY A 893 -5.63 -13.95 28.18
N PRO A 894 -4.29 -13.92 28.04
CA PRO A 894 -3.42 -14.98 28.55
C PRO A 894 -3.54 -15.18 30.08
N PRO A 895 -3.45 -16.42 30.59
CA PRO A 895 -3.63 -16.70 32.02
C PRO A 895 -2.72 -15.90 32.96
N TRP A 896 -1.48 -15.61 32.53
CA TRP A 896 -0.51 -14.86 33.33
C TRP A 896 -0.90 -13.38 33.56
N LEU A 897 -1.84 -12.81 32.79
CA LEU A 897 -2.38 -11.48 33.09
C LEU A 897 -3.04 -11.42 34.46
N ARG A 898 -3.68 -12.53 34.86
CA ARG A 898 -4.35 -12.70 36.15
C ARG A 898 -3.36 -13.07 37.27
N ALA A 899 -2.10 -13.33 36.94
CA ALA A 899 -1.07 -13.68 37.91
C ALA A 899 -0.29 -12.44 38.41
N SER A 900 0.62 -12.67 39.36
CA SER A 900 1.56 -11.63 39.81
C SER A 900 2.46 -11.17 38.67
N SER A 901 2.92 -9.92 38.73
CA SER A 901 3.76 -9.32 37.67
C SER A 901 5.09 -10.04 37.45
N ASP A 902 5.54 -10.81 38.43
CA ASP A 902 6.79 -11.58 38.37
C ASP A 902 6.67 -12.78 37.42
N GLN A 903 5.44 -13.27 37.20
CA GLN A 903 5.14 -14.38 36.29
C GLN A 903 4.90 -13.91 34.85
N TRP A 904 5.00 -12.60 34.58
CA TRP A 904 4.83 -12.06 33.24
C TRP A 904 6.05 -12.38 32.37
N PRO A 905 5.88 -12.43 31.03
CA PRO A 905 7.01 -12.64 30.13
C PRO A 905 8.05 -11.51 30.29
N ASN A 906 9.23 -11.87 30.81
CA ASN A 906 10.41 -11.00 30.89
C ASN A 906 11.47 -11.41 29.85
N ASP A 907 11.03 -11.83 28.66
CA ASP A 907 11.95 -12.27 27.61
C ASP A 907 12.92 -11.11 27.27
N VAL A 908 14.20 -11.29 27.58
CA VAL A 908 15.28 -10.36 27.22
C VAL A 908 15.35 -10.33 25.70
N ILE A 909 15.11 -9.15 25.13
CA ILE A 909 15.22 -8.94 23.68
C ILE A 909 16.68 -9.16 23.30
N LYS A 910 16.97 -10.29 22.65
CA LYS A 910 18.31 -10.56 22.11
C LYS A 910 18.67 -9.47 21.10
N GLU A 911 19.94 -9.06 21.06
CA GLU A 911 20.43 -8.11 20.06
C GLU A 911 20.04 -8.57 18.65
N ILE A 912 19.36 -7.68 17.93
CA ILE A 912 18.89 -7.96 16.57
C ILE A 912 20.11 -7.96 15.63
N PRO A 913 20.26 -8.97 14.76
CA PRO A 913 21.31 -8.98 13.73
C PRO A 913 21.33 -7.68 12.92
N GLU A 914 22.51 -7.10 12.69
CA GLU A 914 22.71 -5.83 11.97
C GLU A 914 22.06 -5.83 10.57
N GLU A 915 21.91 -7.01 9.95
CA GLU A 915 21.30 -7.23 8.65
C GLU A 915 19.78 -6.93 8.60
N LEU A 916 19.08 -7.02 9.74
CA LEU A 916 17.64 -6.74 9.84
C LEU A 916 17.34 -5.26 10.17
N GLN A 917 18.36 -4.46 10.45
CA GLN A 917 18.20 -3.04 10.74
C GLN A 917 18.07 -2.26 9.43
N GLU A 918 16.86 -1.78 9.10
CA GLU A 918 16.62 -0.78 8.04
C GLU A 918 17.19 0.60 8.44
N LYS A 919 18.51 0.69 8.62
CA LYS A 919 19.22 1.94 8.88
C LYS A 919 19.42 2.71 7.57
N SER A 920 19.25 4.02 7.62
CA SER A 920 19.63 4.91 6.52
C SER A 920 21.15 4.87 6.35
N ARG A 921 21.65 4.14 5.33
CA ARG A 921 23.06 4.24 4.94
C ARG A 921 23.26 5.59 4.26
N ARG A 922 23.98 6.51 4.89
CA ARG A 922 24.46 7.74 4.23
C ARG A 922 25.45 7.35 3.15
N THR A 923 24.98 7.20 1.92
CA THR A 923 25.84 6.98 0.75
C THR A 923 26.49 8.31 0.38
N VAL A 924 27.74 8.51 0.75
CA VAL A 924 28.53 9.66 0.27
C VAL A 924 28.97 9.32 -1.16
N LEU A 925 28.40 10.02 -2.14
CA LEU A 925 28.85 9.95 -3.53
C LEU A 925 30.14 10.75 -3.65
N VAL A 926 31.31 10.10 -3.55
CA VAL A 926 32.58 10.74 -3.88
C VAL A 926 32.72 10.73 -5.40
N THR A 927 32.43 11.85 -6.04
CA THR A 927 32.81 12.10 -7.43
C THR A 927 34.32 12.27 -7.48
N VAL A 928 35.05 11.22 -7.85
CA VAL A 928 36.47 11.34 -8.19
C VAL A 928 36.54 11.98 -9.58
N GLN A 929 36.74 13.29 -9.64
CA GLN A 929 37.32 13.90 -10.83
C GLN A 929 38.78 13.46 -10.86
N GLU A 930 39.15 12.59 -11.82
CA GLU A 930 40.55 12.28 -12.12
C GLU A 930 41.16 13.50 -12.81
N ASP A 931 41.47 14.55 -12.05
CA ASP A 931 42.43 15.55 -12.52
C ASP A 931 43.81 14.88 -12.51
N GLU A 932 44.35 14.65 -13.71
CA GLU A 932 45.76 14.29 -13.96
C GLU A 932 46.70 15.45 -13.57
N GLU A 933 46.50 16.08 -12.41
CA GLU A 933 47.46 17.04 -11.87
C GLU A 933 48.67 16.27 -11.33
N ASN A 934 49.79 16.35 -12.06
CA ASN A 934 51.08 15.83 -11.65
C ASN A 934 51.54 16.52 -10.34
N LEU A 935 51.19 15.94 -9.18
CA LEU A 935 51.65 16.38 -7.84
C LEU A 935 53.16 16.68 -7.82
N LEU A 936 53.95 15.97 -8.62
CA LEU A 936 55.41 16.08 -8.70
C LEU A 936 55.91 17.32 -9.47
N GLU A 937 55.07 17.98 -10.26
CA GLU A 937 55.40 19.22 -10.98
C GLU A 937 55.07 20.48 -10.17
N ARG A 938 54.22 20.35 -9.13
CA ARG A 938 53.77 21.48 -8.29
C ARG A 938 54.76 21.90 -7.20
N PHE A 939 55.90 21.21 -7.04
CA PHE A 939 56.87 21.48 -5.98
C PHE A 939 58.29 21.62 -6.52
N SER A 940 58.98 22.68 -6.08
CA SER A 940 60.40 22.95 -6.37
C SER A 940 61.36 22.39 -5.30
N SER A 941 60.85 21.84 -4.19
CA SER A 941 61.65 21.28 -3.09
C SER A 941 61.24 19.84 -2.76
N LEU A 942 62.19 18.91 -2.86
CA LEU A 942 61.97 17.51 -2.52
C LEU A 942 61.63 17.32 -1.04
N SER A 943 62.28 18.06 -0.14
CA SER A 943 62.03 17.95 1.30
C SER A 943 60.61 18.41 1.67
N LYS A 944 60.08 19.45 1.01
CA LYS A 944 58.69 19.91 1.19
C LYS A 944 57.69 18.86 0.67
N LEU A 945 57.93 18.33 -0.52
CA LEU A 945 57.09 17.29 -1.13
C LEU A 945 57.03 16.03 -0.24
N ARG A 946 58.16 15.57 0.28
CA ARG A 946 58.24 14.41 1.19
C ARG A 946 57.39 14.57 2.44
N ARG A 947 57.45 15.76 3.07
CA ARG A 947 56.65 16.06 4.28
C ARG A 947 55.15 16.06 3.98
N ILE A 948 54.74 16.66 2.86
CA ILE A 948 53.33 16.70 2.45
C ILE A 948 52.80 15.29 2.23
N VAL A 949 53.52 14.46 1.45
CA VAL A 949 53.11 13.07 1.22
C VAL A 949 53.06 12.29 2.53
N ALA A 950 54.03 12.47 3.43
CA ALA A 950 54.01 11.83 4.75
C ALA A 950 52.78 12.23 5.60
N TYR A 951 52.39 13.51 5.59
CA TYR A 951 51.16 13.97 6.25
C TYR A 951 49.90 13.39 5.62
N CYS A 952 49.83 13.27 4.29
CA CYS A 952 48.72 12.61 3.61
C CYS A 952 48.60 11.14 4.03
N TYR A 953 49.71 10.40 4.09
CA TYR A 953 49.72 9.01 4.57
C TYR A 953 49.27 8.91 6.03
N ARG A 954 49.77 9.80 6.90
CA ARG A 954 49.34 9.85 8.31
C ARG A 954 47.84 10.12 8.44
N PHE A 955 47.30 11.05 7.65
CA PHE A 955 45.87 11.33 7.63
C PHE A 955 45.07 10.08 7.25
N VAL A 956 45.45 9.41 6.15
CA VAL A 956 44.81 8.17 5.70
C VAL A 956 44.87 7.07 6.76
N GLU A 957 46.01 6.88 7.43
CA GLU A 957 46.12 5.92 8.53
C GLU A 957 45.25 6.30 9.73
N ASN A 958 45.22 7.57 10.13
CA ASN A 958 44.43 8.05 11.26
C ASN A 958 42.92 7.93 10.99
N CYS A 959 42.47 8.07 9.74
CA CYS A 959 41.08 7.83 9.35
C CYS A 959 40.68 6.35 9.45
N ARG A 960 41.64 5.42 9.32
CA ARG A 960 41.40 3.97 9.41
C ARG A 960 41.52 3.41 10.83
N LYS A 961 42.02 4.20 11.78
CA LYS A 961 42.28 3.80 13.17
C LYS A 961 41.32 4.48 14.15
N GLN A 962 41.04 3.82 15.28
CA GLN A 962 40.26 4.38 16.38
C GLN A 962 40.99 5.58 17.02
N ALA A 963 40.25 6.49 17.66
CA ALA A 963 40.77 7.78 18.14
C ALA A 963 42.00 7.66 19.06
N SER A 964 42.07 6.63 19.89
CA SER A 964 43.17 6.34 20.81
C SER A 964 44.48 5.93 20.13
N GLN A 965 44.43 5.48 18.87
CA GLN A 965 45.60 4.98 18.12
C GLN A 965 46.09 5.97 17.06
N ARG A 966 45.53 7.18 17.03
CA ARG A 966 45.89 8.21 16.06
C ARG A 966 47.24 8.83 16.41
N ARG A 967 48.06 9.06 15.39
CA ARG A 967 49.39 9.68 15.52
C ARG A 967 49.27 11.20 15.46
N PHE A 968 49.84 11.89 16.45
CA PHE A 968 49.93 13.35 16.54
C PHE A 968 51.41 13.78 16.74
N GLY A 969 51.75 15.05 16.48
CA GLY A 969 53.11 15.60 16.66
C GLY A 969 53.99 15.65 15.39
N PRO A 970 55.31 15.84 15.50
CA PRO A 970 56.21 15.93 14.33
C PRO A 970 56.29 14.62 13.53
N LEU A 971 56.71 14.70 12.26
CA LEU A 971 56.85 13.52 11.39
C LEU A 971 58.02 12.63 11.84
N LYS A 972 57.77 11.33 12.03
CA LYS A 972 58.81 10.35 12.34
C LYS A 972 59.61 10.00 11.09
N VAL A 973 60.86 9.54 11.28
CA VAL A 973 61.75 9.12 10.18
C VAL A 973 61.10 8.02 9.33
N GLU A 974 60.40 7.07 9.96
CA GLU A 974 59.66 6.01 9.28
C GLU A 974 58.61 6.53 8.29
N GLU A 975 57.87 7.59 8.66
CA GLU A 975 56.85 8.20 7.82
C GLU A 975 57.47 8.94 6.63
N LEU A 976 58.63 9.57 6.85
CA LEU A 976 59.39 10.21 5.77
C LEU A 976 60.05 9.18 4.82
N THR A 977 60.43 8.01 5.32
CA THR A 977 60.96 6.90 4.52
C THR A 977 59.84 6.25 3.70
N ALA A 978 58.67 6.02 4.30
CA ALA A 978 57.50 5.52 3.58
C ALA A 978 57.04 6.48 2.46
N ALA A 979 57.01 7.79 2.75
CA ALA A 979 56.71 8.81 1.76
C ALA A 979 57.74 8.83 0.60
N ASN A 980 59.03 8.66 0.91
CA ASN A 980 60.08 8.52 -0.10
C ASN A 980 59.87 7.31 -1.00
N THR A 981 59.61 6.15 -0.42
CA THR A 981 59.36 4.92 -1.17
C THR A 981 58.12 5.05 -2.06
N ALA A 982 57.06 5.72 -1.57
CA ALA A 982 55.87 6.01 -2.36
C ALA A 982 56.17 6.91 -3.57
N LEU A 983 56.94 7.99 -3.38
CA LEU A 983 57.35 8.90 -4.45
C LEU A 983 58.22 8.19 -5.51
N VAL A 984 59.15 7.34 -5.10
CA VAL A 984 59.96 6.50 -6.01
C VAL A 984 59.05 5.57 -6.82
N LYS A 985 58.11 4.88 -6.16
CA LYS A 985 57.15 4.00 -6.84
C LYS A 985 56.26 4.76 -7.82
N MET A 986 55.83 5.98 -7.48
CA MET A 986 55.05 6.82 -8.38
C MET A 986 55.85 7.16 -9.64
N ALA A 987 57.09 7.64 -9.49
CA ALA A 987 57.96 7.94 -10.62
C ALA A 987 58.25 6.70 -11.49
N GLN A 988 58.48 5.53 -10.86
CA GLN A 988 58.69 4.27 -11.57
C GLN A 988 57.43 3.77 -12.28
N ARG A 989 56.25 3.90 -11.68
CA ARG A 989 54.98 3.54 -12.32
C ARG A 989 54.65 4.44 -13.50
N GLN A 990 54.95 5.74 -13.42
CA GLN A 990 54.73 6.66 -14.53
C GLN A 990 55.67 6.36 -15.71
N ALA A 991 56.93 5.98 -15.45
CA ALA A 991 57.93 5.79 -16.52
C ALA A 991 58.16 4.34 -17.00
N PHE A 992 58.03 3.35 -16.12
CA PHE A 992 58.40 1.93 -16.36
C PHE A 992 57.23 0.97 -16.10
N ALA A 993 56.01 1.46 -16.25
CA ALA A 993 54.78 0.76 -15.91
C ALA A 993 54.65 -0.64 -16.55
N ARG A 994 55.07 -0.77 -17.81
CA ARG A 994 55.03 -2.04 -18.56
C ARG A 994 56.09 -3.01 -18.06
N GLU A 995 57.28 -2.52 -17.77
CA GLU A 995 58.39 -3.32 -17.29
C GLU A 995 58.12 -3.89 -15.90
N ILE A 996 57.50 -3.10 -15.02
CA ILE A 996 57.05 -3.55 -13.69
C ILE A 996 55.98 -4.64 -13.84
N TRP A 997 55.00 -4.43 -14.74
CA TRP A 997 53.95 -5.39 -15.04
C TRP A 997 54.48 -6.72 -15.61
N ASP A 998 55.34 -6.65 -16.63
CA ASP A 998 55.91 -7.82 -17.30
C ASP A 998 56.79 -8.63 -16.33
N LYS A 999 57.55 -7.96 -15.44
CA LYS A 999 58.38 -8.65 -14.44
C LYS A 999 57.56 -9.28 -13.31
N GLY A 1000 56.49 -8.62 -12.87
CA GLY A 1000 55.58 -9.13 -11.84
C GLY A 1000 54.77 -10.36 -12.28
N ASN A 1001 54.30 -10.40 -13.53
CA ASN A 1001 53.43 -11.47 -14.02
C ASN A 1001 54.12 -12.56 -14.87
N LYS A 1002 55.22 -12.23 -15.58
CA LYS A 1002 55.89 -13.18 -16.51
C LYS A 1002 57.32 -13.53 -16.10
N GLY A 1003 57.83 -12.98 -15.00
CA GLY A 1003 59.16 -13.28 -14.45
C GLY A 1003 60.36 -12.74 -15.26
N LYS A 1004 60.17 -12.18 -16.46
CA LYS A 1004 61.22 -11.56 -17.30
C LYS A 1004 60.71 -10.25 -17.94
N VAL A 1005 61.57 -9.23 -18.00
CA VAL A 1005 61.28 -7.98 -18.74
C VAL A 1005 61.35 -8.25 -20.24
N SER A 1006 60.49 -7.59 -21.03
CA SER A 1006 60.46 -7.72 -22.49
C SER A 1006 61.83 -7.47 -23.14
N ARG A 1007 62.17 -8.28 -24.17
CA ARG A 1007 63.42 -8.19 -24.94
C ARG A 1007 63.67 -6.81 -25.55
N ASN A 1008 62.61 -6.02 -25.77
CA ASN A 1008 62.68 -4.68 -26.36
C ASN A 1008 62.86 -3.56 -25.32
N SER A 1009 62.93 -3.87 -24.03
CA SER A 1009 63.06 -2.85 -22.98
C SER A 1009 64.50 -2.36 -22.83
N ARG A 1010 64.65 -1.04 -22.64
CA ARG A 1010 65.95 -0.38 -22.46
C ARG A 1010 66.60 -0.68 -21.10
N ILE A 1011 65.82 -1.15 -20.12
CA ILE A 1011 66.33 -1.50 -18.80
C ILE A 1011 66.83 -2.95 -18.72
N LEU A 1012 66.60 -3.78 -19.75
CA LEU A 1012 66.94 -5.20 -19.73
C LEU A 1012 68.44 -5.44 -19.52
N SER A 1013 69.29 -4.58 -20.08
CA SER A 1013 70.75 -4.63 -19.90
C SER A 1013 71.20 -4.36 -18.47
N LEU A 1014 70.34 -3.79 -17.63
CA LEU A 1014 70.61 -3.55 -16.21
C LEU A 1014 70.16 -4.71 -15.30
N ASN A 1015 69.72 -5.83 -15.87
CA ASN A 1015 69.20 -6.99 -15.15
C ASN A 1015 68.23 -6.58 -13.99
N PRO A 1016 67.09 -5.95 -14.33
CA PRO A 1016 66.24 -5.29 -13.35
C PRO A 1016 65.43 -6.33 -12.55
N PHE A 1017 65.28 -6.07 -11.25
CA PHE A 1017 64.39 -6.83 -10.37
C PHE A 1017 63.58 -5.88 -9.47
N VAL A 1018 62.44 -6.34 -8.99
CA VAL A 1018 61.63 -5.60 -8.01
C VAL A 1018 61.97 -6.18 -6.65
N ASP A 1019 62.32 -5.33 -5.67
CA ASP A 1019 62.58 -5.77 -4.31
C ASP A 1019 61.30 -6.12 -3.54
N GLU A 1020 61.42 -6.66 -2.32
CA GLU A 1020 60.27 -6.95 -1.44
C GLU A 1020 59.43 -5.69 -1.14
N GLY A 1021 60.09 -4.53 -1.16
CA GLY A 1021 59.47 -3.23 -1.04
C GLY A 1021 58.71 -2.77 -2.27
N GLY A 1022 58.68 -3.51 -3.39
CA GLY A 1022 57.99 -3.14 -4.62
C GLY A 1022 58.68 -2.04 -5.44
N VAL A 1023 59.98 -1.81 -5.23
CA VAL A 1023 60.81 -0.82 -5.93
C VAL A 1023 61.69 -1.51 -6.98
N LEU A 1024 61.75 -0.92 -8.18
CA LEU A 1024 62.55 -1.44 -9.28
C LEU A 1024 64.05 -1.08 -9.10
N ARG A 1025 64.91 -2.11 -9.06
CA ARG A 1025 66.35 -2.02 -8.78
C ARG A 1025 67.20 -2.81 -9.77
N VAL A 1026 68.50 -2.52 -9.80
CA VAL A 1026 69.50 -3.18 -10.65
C VAL A 1026 70.19 -4.33 -9.91
N ARG A 1027 70.37 -5.47 -10.57
CA ARG A 1027 71.16 -6.60 -10.08
C ARG A 1027 72.49 -6.69 -10.83
N GLY A 1028 73.61 -6.49 -10.15
CA GLY A 1028 74.95 -6.48 -10.76
C GLY A 1028 76.01 -7.24 -9.96
N ARG A 1029 77.28 -7.10 -10.37
CA ARG A 1029 78.45 -7.80 -9.79
C ARG A 1029 78.72 -7.44 -8.32
N LEU A 1030 78.15 -6.34 -7.81
CA LEU A 1030 78.31 -5.86 -6.43
C LEU A 1030 77.49 -6.69 -5.41
N MET A 1031 76.76 -7.73 -5.82
CA MET A 1031 75.90 -8.52 -4.93
C MET A 1031 76.64 -9.16 -3.75
N ASN A 1032 77.92 -9.50 -3.94
CA ASN A 1032 78.76 -10.15 -2.93
C ASN A 1032 79.73 -9.18 -2.22
N ALA A 1033 79.63 -7.87 -2.47
CA ALA A 1033 80.47 -6.87 -1.80
C ALA A 1033 79.94 -6.54 -0.40
N ALA A 1034 80.82 -6.20 0.54
CA ALA A 1034 80.46 -5.73 1.89
C ALA A 1034 79.92 -4.28 1.89
N LEU A 1035 78.85 -4.05 1.14
CA LEU A 1035 78.19 -2.75 0.96
C LEU A 1035 76.73 -2.80 1.43
N SER A 1036 76.15 -1.64 1.73
CA SER A 1036 74.74 -1.54 2.14
C SER A 1036 73.79 -2.04 1.03
N TYR A 1037 72.56 -2.43 1.40
CA TYR A 1037 71.58 -2.98 0.44
C TYR A 1037 71.31 -2.03 -0.73
N ASP A 1038 71.16 -0.73 -0.46
CA ASP A 1038 70.92 0.30 -1.49
C ASP A 1038 72.13 0.54 -2.41
N GLN A 1039 73.34 0.23 -1.95
CA GLN A 1039 74.56 0.27 -2.77
C GLN A 1039 74.75 -0.99 -3.61
N ARG A 1040 74.38 -2.17 -3.06
CA ARG A 1040 74.42 -3.44 -3.79
C ARG A 1040 73.35 -3.52 -4.88
N PHE A 1041 72.19 -2.92 -4.64
CA PHE A 1041 71.04 -2.94 -5.54
C PHE A 1041 70.51 -1.52 -5.79
N PRO A 1042 71.14 -0.74 -6.69
CA PRO A 1042 70.73 0.63 -6.99
C PRO A 1042 69.29 0.76 -7.50
N ILE A 1043 68.60 1.84 -7.13
CA ILE A 1043 67.23 2.14 -7.59
C ILE A 1043 67.24 2.64 -9.03
N ILE A 1044 66.33 2.16 -9.87
CA ILE A 1044 66.17 2.65 -11.25
C ILE A 1044 65.20 3.82 -11.25
N LEU A 1045 65.63 5.00 -11.74
CA LEU A 1045 64.76 6.17 -11.92
C LEU A 1045 64.80 6.70 -13.37
N PRO A 1046 63.70 7.28 -13.87
CA PRO A 1046 63.69 7.94 -15.18
C PRO A 1046 64.52 9.24 -15.16
N ALA A 1047 65.41 9.42 -16.14
CA ALA A 1047 66.34 10.55 -16.19
C ALA A 1047 65.67 11.93 -16.37
N LYS A 1048 64.57 12.00 -17.14
CA LYS A 1048 63.87 13.25 -17.48
C LYS A 1048 62.61 13.50 -16.65
N HIS A 1049 62.55 12.96 -15.43
CA HIS A 1049 61.35 13.03 -14.60
C HIS A 1049 61.48 14.12 -13.53
N PRO A 1050 60.39 14.87 -13.19
CA PRO A 1050 60.43 15.93 -12.19
C PRO A 1050 61.03 15.47 -10.86
N PHE A 1051 60.60 14.31 -10.35
CA PHE A 1051 61.14 13.72 -9.11
C PHE A 1051 62.66 13.47 -9.16
N SER A 1052 63.19 12.93 -10.27
CA SER A 1052 64.63 12.68 -10.42
C SER A 1052 65.41 13.99 -10.46
N THR A 1053 64.83 15.04 -11.07
CA THR A 1053 65.42 16.38 -11.14
C THR A 1053 65.49 17.00 -9.74
N LEU A 1054 64.40 16.94 -8.97
CA LEU A 1054 64.37 17.42 -7.59
C LEU A 1054 65.36 16.68 -6.69
N LEU A 1055 65.56 15.37 -6.90
CA LEU A 1055 66.55 14.58 -6.17
C LEU A 1055 67.99 15.01 -6.49
N ILE A 1056 68.29 15.26 -7.77
CA ILE A 1056 69.60 15.79 -8.19
C ILE A 1056 69.84 17.16 -7.56
N ILE A 1057 68.84 18.05 -7.63
CA ILE A 1057 68.92 19.40 -7.06
C ILE A 1057 69.15 19.34 -5.54
N GLU A 1058 68.40 18.51 -4.80
CA GLU A 1058 68.60 18.36 -3.35
C GLU A 1058 70.02 17.88 -3.01
N MET A 1059 70.56 16.92 -3.77
CA MET A 1059 71.94 16.43 -3.57
C MET A 1059 72.99 17.46 -3.98
N HIS A 1060 72.75 18.21 -5.05
CA HIS A 1060 73.63 19.30 -5.50
C HIS A 1060 73.77 20.38 -4.42
N TYR A 1061 72.66 20.81 -3.81
CA TYR A 1061 72.70 21.77 -2.70
C TYR A 1061 73.30 21.17 -1.42
N LYS A 1062 73.00 19.90 -1.07
CA LYS A 1062 73.58 19.25 0.12
C LYS A 1062 75.10 19.06 0.03
N ASN A 1063 75.63 18.89 -1.17
CA ASN A 1063 77.06 18.72 -1.41
C ASN A 1063 77.74 20.02 -1.88
N LEU A 1064 77.13 21.19 -1.63
CA LEU A 1064 77.69 22.51 -1.93
C LEU A 1064 78.16 22.68 -3.39
N HIS A 1065 77.35 22.27 -4.36
CA HIS A 1065 77.58 22.48 -5.80
C HIS A 1065 78.78 21.75 -6.45
N ALA A 1066 79.32 20.68 -5.86
CA ALA A 1066 80.44 19.93 -6.48
C ALA A 1066 80.09 19.33 -7.87
N VAL A 1067 80.77 19.76 -8.95
CA VAL A 1067 80.61 19.25 -10.33
C VAL A 1067 81.99 18.94 -10.99
N SER A 1068 82.26 17.64 -11.16
CA SER A 1068 83.14 16.88 -12.10
C SER A 1068 84.29 17.52 -12.92
N CYS A 1069 85.50 16.90 -12.90
CA CYS A 1069 86.15 16.14 -14.01
C CYS A 1069 87.71 16.13 -13.92
N LYS A 1070 88.31 14.93 -14.14
CA LYS A 1070 89.67 14.64 -14.65
C LYS A 1070 90.87 15.47 -14.14
N ASP A 1071 91.67 14.89 -13.24
CA ASP A 1071 93.12 14.72 -13.44
C ASP A 1071 93.73 13.79 -12.38
N SER A 1072 94.81 13.16 -12.81
CA SER A 1072 95.55 12.06 -12.21
C SER A 1072 96.38 12.47 -10.99
N GLY A 1073 96.48 11.60 -9.98
CA GLY A 1073 97.60 11.59 -9.02
C GLY A 1073 97.21 11.82 -7.55
N ASN A 1074 97.22 10.71 -6.78
CA ASN A 1074 97.41 10.67 -5.33
C ASN A 1074 96.52 11.54 -4.43
N VAL A 1075 95.36 11.02 -4.01
CA VAL A 1075 94.88 11.20 -2.62
C VAL A 1075 94.21 9.89 -2.16
N GLY A 1076 94.71 9.34 -1.06
CA GLY A 1076 94.31 8.06 -0.50
C GLY A 1076 93.00 8.09 0.30
N ARG A 1077 92.33 6.93 0.28
CA ARG A 1077 91.37 6.41 1.27
C ARG A 1077 90.30 7.40 1.81
N GLU A 1078 89.14 7.43 1.14
CA GLU A 1078 87.78 7.40 1.74
C GLU A 1078 86.63 7.82 0.78
N SER A 1079 86.89 8.08 -0.50
CA SER A 1079 85.83 8.52 -1.44
C SER A 1079 85.72 7.63 -2.69
N MET A 1080 84.76 6.69 -2.72
CA MET A 1080 84.27 6.11 -3.98
C MET A 1080 83.08 6.91 -4.51
N LEU A 1081 83.27 7.69 -5.58
CA LEU A 1081 82.24 8.15 -6.52
C LEU A 1081 82.89 8.34 -7.93
N PRO A 1082 82.10 8.32 -9.01
CA PRO A 1082 81.75 7.19 -9.89
C PRO A 1082 82.76 6.92 -11.04
N SER A 1083 83.03 5.64 -11.36
CA SER A 1083 83.67 5.25 -12.63
C SER A 1083 82.62 4.89 -13.69
N PHE A 1084 82.74 5.48 -14.88
CA PHE A 1084 81.96 5.12 -16.07
C PHE A 1084 82.55 3.85 -16.69
N SER A 1085 81.90 2.68 -16.53
CA SER A 1085 82.22 1.52 -17.37
C SER A 1085 81.20 1.39 -18.51
N LEU A 1086 81.68 1.60 -19.73
CA LEU A 1086 81.01 1.29 -20.99
C LEU A 1086 80.82 -0.23 -21.12
N ASP A 1087 79.61 -0.68 -21.44
CA ASP A 1087 79.39 -2.03 -22.00
C ASP A 1087 78.92 -1.88 -23.45
N LYS A 1088 79.28 -2.88 -24.28
CA LYS A 1088 79.57 -2.92 -25.72
C LYS A 1088 78.48 -2.42 -26.70
N ASN A 1089 77.40 -1.80 -26.22
CA ASN A 1089 76.27 -1.30 -27.03
C ASN A 1089 76.06 0.23 -26.97
N GLY A 1090 77.05 1.01 -26.55
CA GLY A 1090 77.11 2.46 -26.84
C GLY A 1090 75.95 3.33 -26.32
N LYS A 1091 75.31 2.99 -25.19
CA LYS A 1091 74.27 3.83 -24.55
C LYS A 1091 74.69 4.26 -23.14
N LYS A 1092 75.04 5.55 -23.00
CA LYS A 1092 75.48 6.23 -21.75
C LYS A 1092 74.35 6.40 -20.74
N HIS A 1093 74.38 5.77 -19.55
CA HIS A 1093 73.45 6.08 -18.44
C HIS A 1093 73.96 5.63 -17.04
N CYS A 1094 74.76 6.44 -16.34
CA CYS A 1094 74.93 6.29 -14.88
C CYS A 1094 75.37 7.62 -14.23
N THR A 1095 74.72 8.01 -13.13
CA THR A 1095 75.10 9.17 -12.29
C THR A 1095 74.87 8.75 -10.83
N ILE A 1096 75.94 8.45 -10.10
CA ILE A 1096 75.89 8.10 -8.67
C ILE A 1096 75.81 9.40 -7.86
N LEU A 1097 74.83 9.52 -6.95
CA LEU A 1097 74.52 10.80 -6.29
C LEU A 1097 74.90 10.91 -4.81
N THR A 1098 75.41 9.89 -4.11
CA THR A 1098 76.11 9.99 -2.79
C THR A 1098 76.39 8.59 -2.21
N SER A 1099 77.15 8.52 -1.10
CA SER A 1099 77.49 7.28 -0.37
C SER A 1099 76.29 6.51 0.21
N ARG A 1100 75.09 7.09 0.28
CA ARG A 1100 73.92 6.44 0.94
C ARG A 1100 72.79 6.00 -0.01
N ILE A 1101 72.70 6.51 -1.24
CA ILE A 1101 71.66 6.10 -2.21
C ILE A 1101 72.27 6.05 -3.60
N VAL A 1102 72.29 4.86 -4.22
CA VAL A 1102 72.75 4.67 -5.60
C VAL A 1102 71.52 4.60 -6.51
N VAL A 1103 71.48 5.46 -7.53
CA VAL A 1103 70.38 5.53 -8.51
C VAL A 1103 70.92 5.44 -9.92
N ILE A 1104 70.22 4.74 -10.81
CA ILE A 1104 70.54 4.69 -12.24
C ILE A 1104 69.47 5.44 -13.04
N LEU A 1105 69.89 6.47 -13.79
CA LEU A 1105 69.02 7.36 -14.57
C LEU A 1105 69.00 6.99 -16.06
N LEU A 1106 67.82 6.63 -16.58
CA LEU A 1106 67.65 6.23 -17.99
C LEU A 1106 66.76 7.17 -18.81
N LYS A 1107 67.09 7.40 -20.09
CA LYS A 1107 66.22 8.14 -21.03
C LYS A 1107 65.03 7.26 -21.48
N ALA A 1108 63.84 7.52 -20.94
CA ALA A 1108 62.57 6.95 -21.42
C ALA A 1108 61.87 7.88 -22.44
N LYS A 1109 61.11 7.33 -23.40
CA LYS A 1109 60.18 8.12 -24.26
C LYS A 1109 58.83 8.20 -23.53
N PRO A 1110 58.09 9.33 -23.59
CA PRO A 1110 56.75 9.42 -23.02
C PRO A 1110 55.78 8.48 -23.77
N PHE A 1111 54.95 7.75 -23.02
CA PHE A 1111 54.02 6.76 -23.55
C PHE A 1111 52.57 7.26 -23.40
N LYS A 1112 51.78 7.28 -24.48
CA LYS A 1112 50.36 7.72 -24.47
C LYS A 1112 49.44 6.67 -23.82
N ALA A 1113 48.65 7.11 -22.82
CA ALA A 1113 47.95 6.28 -21.82
C ALA A 1113 46.67 5.54 -22.29
N GLY A 1114 46.61 5.02 -23.53
CA GLY A 1114 45.39 4.41 -24.08
C GLY A 1114 45.19 2.90 -23.81
N ARG A 1115 46.13 2.19 -23.18
CA ARG A 1115 46.10 0.70 -23.13
C ARG A 1115 46.30 0.07 -21.74
N MET A 1116 46.13 0.81 -20.65
CA MET A 1116 46.23 0.27 -19.27
C MET A 1116 44.89 -0.17 -18.65
N LEU A 1117 43.76 0.11 -19.32
CA LEU A 1117 42.41 -0.05 -18.77
C LEU A 1117 41.91 -1.50 -18.63
N ARG A 1118 42.64 -2.52 -19.11
CA ARG A 1118 42.23 -3.94 -18.95
C ARG A 1118 42.97 -4.70 -17.83
N ALA A 1119 44.08 -4.19 -17.32
CA ALA A 1119 44.84 -4.82 -16.24
C ALA A 1119 44.38 -4.33 -14.85
N ARG A 1120 44.04 -3.04 -14.73
CA ARG A 1120 43.68 -2.39 -13.45
C ARG A 1120 42.31 -2.80 -12.91
N LYS A 1121 41.42 -3.34 -13.75
CA LYS A 1121 40.09 -3.82 -13.34
C LYS A 1121 40.12 -5.21 -12.66
N PHE A 1122 41.27 -5.90 -12.70
CA PHE A 1122 41.42 -7.24 -12.12
C PHE A 1122 42.19 -7.26 -10.78
N GLU A 1123 43.05 -6.29 -10.50
CA GLU A 1123 43.78 -6.20 -9.21
C GLU A 1123 42.95 -5.58 -8.08
N LEU A 1124 42.02 -4.67 -8.38
CA LEU A 1124 41.06 -4.11 -7.40
C LEU A 1124 40.03 -5.15 -6.87
N SER A 1125 39.98 -6.33 -7.48
CA SER A 1125 39.18 -7.47 -7.01
C SER A 1125 39.92 -8.37 -6.02
N ARG A 1126 41.24 -8.15 -5.79
CA ARG A 1126 42.07 -8.98 -4.90
C ARG A 1126 42.47 -8.32 -3.57
N GLU A 1127 42.27 -7.01 -3.39
CA GLU A 1127 42.60 -6.28 -2.14
C GLU A 1127 41.41 -6.09 -1.16
N LYS A 1128 40.28 -6.78 -1.35
CA LYS A 1128 39.18 -6.89 -0.35
C LYS A 1128 39.08 -8.29 0.27
N GLY A 1129 40.21 -8.97 0.45
CA GLY A 1129 40.29 -10.28 1.10
C GLY A 1129 41.40 -10.35 2.13
N GLY A 1130 41.04 -10.20 3.40
CA GLY A 1130 41.87 -10.52 4.58
C GLY A 1130 41.86 -9.40 5.62
N SER A 1131 41.67 -9.63 6.92
CA SER A 1131 41.36 -10.83 7.71
C SER A 1131 41.07 -10.36 9.14
N THR A 1132 40.31 -11.12 9.93
CA THR A 1132 40.74 -11.50 11.28
C THR A 1132 40.12 -12.84 11.65
N SER A 1133 41.01 -13.79 11.79
CA SER A 1133 40.89 -15.13 12.36
C SER A 1133 40.60 -15.11 13.87
N GLY A 1134 40.01 -16.19 14.37
CA GLY A 1134 40.07 -16.53 15.79
C GLY A 1134 39.70 -17.99 16.05
N LYS A 1135 40.67 -18.91 15.93
CA LYS A 1135 41.01 -19.92 16.94
C LYS A 1135 42.06 -20.93 16.44
N ARG A 1136 43.02 -21.15 17.35
CA ARG A 1136 43.96 -22.27 17.51
C ARG A 1136 45.23 -22.31 16.65
N ALA A 1137 46.31 -21.86 17.31
CA ALA A 1137 47.59 -22.56 17.35
C ALA A 1137 47.40 -23.99 17.90
N ASP A 1138 48.08 -24.97 17.29
CA ASP A 1138 49.14 -25.74 17.97
C ASP A 1138 49.74 -26.83 17.06
N ARG A 1139 51.09 -26.88 17.07
CA ARG A 1139 51.99 -28.04 16.85
C ARG A 1139 51.84 -28.85 15.55
N ALA A 1140 52.78 -28.74 14.61
CA ALA A 1140 54.12 -29.38 14.58
C ALA A 1140 54.10 -30.91 14.42
N ALA A 1141 54.90 -31.35 13.44
CA ALA A 1141 55.49 -32.68 13.22
C ALA A 1141 54.82 -33.67 12.23
N GLN A 1142 55.62 -33.95 11.19
CA GLN A 1142 55.87 -35.25 10.56
C GLN A 1142 54.80 -35.86 9.63
N GLU A 1143 55.10 -35.80 8.32
CA GLU A 1143 54.78 -36.87 7.39
C GLU A 1143 55.58 -38.13 7.76
N GLY A 1144 54.87 -39.22 7.99
CA GLY A 1144 55.40 -40.55 8.24
C GLY A 1144 54.41 -41.60 7.76
N THR A 1145 54.60 -42.01 6.51
CA THR A 1145 54.03 -43.14 5.77
C THR A 1145 53.37 -44.31 6.53
N LYS A 1146 52.22 -44.72 5.96
CA LYS A 1146 51.78 -46.11 5.71
C LYS A 1146 51.72 -47.09 6.89
N LYS A 1147 50.51 -47.59 7.17
CA LYS A 1147 50.17 -49.01 6.94
C LYS A 1147 48.66 -49.25 6.99
N ALA A 1148 48.22 -50.01 6.01
CA ALA A 1148 46.90 -50.59 5.90
C ALA A 1148 46.75 -51.77 6.85
N GLY A 1149 45.50 -52.11 7.18
CA GLY A 1149 45.11 -53.51 7.26
C GLY A 1149 44.30 -53.92 8.48
N VAL A 1150 43.07 -54.32 8.16
CA VAL A 1150 42.41 -55.53 8.67
C VAL A 1150 41.60 -55.37 9.97
N SER A 1151 40.28 -55.20 9.75
CA SER A 1151 39.18 -56.10 10.20
C SER A 1151 39.00 -56.31 11.72
N ARG A 1152 37.82 -56.45 12.31
CA ARG A 1152 36.46 -56.80 11.85
C ARG A 1152 35.61 -56.89 13.15
N TRP A 1153 34.29 -56.87 13.00
CA TRP A 1153 33.26 -57.38 13.93
C TRP A 1153 32.80 -56.51 15.13
N THR A 1154 31.58 -55.99 14.93
CA THR A 1154 30.33 -56.19 15.72
C THR A 1154 29.81 -55.16 16.73
N VAL A 1155 28.61 -54.69 16.33
CA VAL A 1155 27.33 -54.64 17.07
C VAL A 1155 26.95 -53.36 17.82
N ALA A 1156 25.78 -52.86 17.36
CA ALA A 1156 24.76 -52.01 17.99
C ALA A 1156 25.22 -50.61 18.46
N MET A 1157 24.61 -49.49 18.07
CA MET A 1157 23.22 -49.21 17.68
C MET A 1157 23.18 -47.99 16.76
#